data_AF-A0A9W6ZM15-F1
#
_entry.id   AF-A0A9W6ZM15-F1
#
_cell.length_a   1.000
_cell.length_b   1.000
_cell.length_c   1.000
_cell.angle_alpha   90.00
_cell.angle_beta   90.00
_cell.angle_gamma   90.00
#
_symmetry.space_group_name_H-M   'P 1'
#
loop_
_entity.id
_entity.type
_entity.pdbx_description
1 polymer ?
#
loop_
_entity_poly.entity_id
_entity_poly.type
_entity_poly.pdbx_seq_one_letter_code
_entity_poly.pdbx_strand_id
1 'polypeptide(L)'
;MSGSTPAIRRIKREYSTLHKDPSPPSTLGFVARPLESNYLHCHFLLFGTVFHSTPYEGGIYHGVLQFPKTYPNSPPSVLFRTESGRFQVNKKICFSMSDYHPELWNPIWALKTIIIGLTSFMNGDEMTTGGVNTTKEQRVRYARNSLSDIMENDALAVEIFGDFLVKFKEEREETWDGTSWPPTRILPTSGEEDDDSKLPAAPTPTATPTPPPPRSPSPLNSTSASEGSNKSKNKKKKEKEKLKRLHKKTTSDFLQLLNSSAPEFLSKIVSSLSTLNIDVSDKVSDHICYRTSSLSEYTLLTTSFASCPSQLTLLTSSSIGGRPISTYKLSKPLECSSHTIDLLELPSPKEGSPYPSGLEHVEFVIPSPCHSPCSSEFPHSETLKTFAENYQNVKWSYKATDKEVNPDVSVKFDWGGSCKFHLMDLESVIEWEIEHEDRVTWEDGVRDLILEGKDEVERKPYLVGLAGGPGSGKSTSAKILNSKIPKSMVLPADGYHVKLSDLKTQDLVYRRGAPDTFDVERFKNDLAALKNGGGGSFPGFDHAKGDPFEGEHVYKNEDVVIVEGLYLLSEEWDVKEMFDVTIFIDADIDKCMERLKIRNKVIPGYTEEEIIRRVDEVDRVNAETATAGKRFADHVVKSGAV
;
A
#
# COMPACT_ATOMS: atom_id res chain seq x y z
N MET A 1 -1.43 -36.49 35.57
CA MET A 1 -0.16 -36.66 34.82
C MET A 1 -0.54 -36.67 33.34
N SER A 2 -0.19 -35.69 32.50
CA SER A 2 1.16 -35.38 32.02
C SER A 2 1.36 -33.87 31.82
N GLY A 3 2.57 -33.37 32.07
CA GLY A 3 2.92 -31.97 31.83
C GLY A 3 2.76 -31.59 30.36
N SER A 4 2.17 -30.43 30.09
CA SER A 4 1.97 -29.90 28.73
C SER A 4 3.29 -29.83 27.97
N THR A 5 3.43 -30.60 26.90
CA THR A 5 4.60 -30.56 26.02
C THR A 5 4.80 -29.16 25.44
N PRO A 6 6.03 -28.78 25.04
CA PRO A 6 6.29 -27.49 24.38
C PRO A 6 5.37 -27.23 23.17
N ALA A 7 5.13 -28.26 22.35
CA ALA A 7 4.18 -28.21 21.24
C ALA A 7 2.76 -27.81 21.68
N ILE A 8 2.21 -28.48 22.69
CA ILE A 8 0.86 -28.17 23.20
C ILE A 8 0.81 -26.75 23.77
N ARG A 9 1.87 -26.30 24.47
CA ARG A 9 1.94 -24.92 24.98
C ARG A 9 1.95 -23.89 23.85
N ARG A 10 2.68 -24.17 22.76
CA ARG A 10 2.72 -23.33 21.56
C ARG A 10 1.33 -23.25 20.90
N ILE A 11 0.69 -24.39 20.65
CA ILE A 11 -0.64 -24.45 20.00
C ILE A 11 -1.71 -23.72 20.84
N LYS A 12 -1.72 -23.90 22.17
CA LYS A 12 -2.64 -23.18 23.06
C LYS A 12 -2.45 -21.66 22.99
N ARG A 13 -1.20 -21.20 22.89
CA ARG A 13 -0.90 -19.76 22.74
C ARG A 13 -1.39 -19.24 21.41
N GLU A 14 -1.07 -19.93 20.31
CA GLU A 14 -1.52 -19.54 18.95
C GLU A 14 -3.04 -19.52 18.83
N TYR A 15 -3.73 -20.51 19.40
CA TYR A 15 -5.18 -20.52 19.47
C TYR A 15 -5.73 -19.36 20.28
N SER A 16 -5.14 -19.05 21.44
CA SER A 16 -5.56 -17.89 22.24
C SER A 16 -5.33 -16.57 21.51
N THR A 17 -4.28 -16.44 20.71
CA THR A 17 -4.02 -15.26 19.87
C THR A 17 -5.05 -15.17 18.76
N LEU A 18 -5.33 -16.28 18.07
CA LEU A 18 -6.35 -16.33 17.01
C LEU A 18 -7.75 -15.99 17.53
N HIS A 19 -8.12 -16.47 18.72
CA HIS A 19 -9.44 -16.23 19.31
C HIS A 19 -9.62 -14.80 19.86
N LYS A 20 -8.53 -14.09 20.14
CA LYS A 20 -8.54 -12.68 20.56
C LYS A 20 -8.48 -11.70 19.38
N ASP A 21 -8.34 -12.21 18.15
CA ASP A 21 -8.32 -11.38 16.96
C ASP A 21 -9.70 -10.76 16.75
N PRO A 22 -9.84 -9.41 16.69
CA PRO A 22 -11.12 -8.75 16.50
C PRO A 22 -11.68 -8.91 15.08
N SER A 23 -10.90 -9.49 14.15
CA SER A 23 -11.34 -9.71 12.77
C SER A 23 -12.47 -10.75 12.73
N PRO A 24 -13.64 -10.43 12.13
CA PRO A 24 -14.71 -11.41 12.06
C PRO A 24 -14.29 -12.60 11.19
N PRO A 25 -14.78 -13.83 11.47
CA PRO A 25 -14.44 -15.03 10.68
C PRO A 25 -14.70 -14.87 9.17
N SER A 26 -15.65 -14.02 8.80
CA SER A 26 -15.93 -13.67 7.40
C SER A 26 -14.81 -12.91 6.69
N THR A 27 -13.94 -12.21 7.44
CA THR A 27 -12.77 -11.50 6.94
C THR A 27 -11.53 -12.39 6.94
N LEU A 28 -11.39 -13.27 7.94
CA LEU A 28 -10.28 -14.22 8.02
C LEU A 28 -10.43 -15.41 7.06
N GLY A 29 -11.66 -15.78 6.72
CA GLY A 29 -11.96 -16.88 5.82
C GLY A 29 -11.88 -18.27 6.42
N PHE A 30 -11.75 -18.36 7.74
CA PHE A 30 -11.81 -19.64 8.45
C PHE A 30 -12.16 -19.45 9.93
N VAL A 31 -12.52 -20.55 10.59
CA VAL A 31 -12.47 -20.70 12.05
C VAL A 31 -11.65 -21.95 12.39
N ALA A 32 -10.93 -21.95 13.50
CA ALA A 32 -10.13 -23.10 13.92
C ALA A 32 -10.25 -23.34 15.43
N ARG A 33 -10.30 -24.60 15.85
CA ARG A 33 -10.42 -25.03 17.26
C ARG A 33 -9.55 -26.28 17.52
N PRO A 34 -8.66 -26.29 18.52
CA PRO A 34 -7.95 -27.49 18.94
C PRO A 34 -8.90 -28.48 19.59
N LEU A 35 -8.70 -29.78 19.34
CA LEU A 35 -9.51 -30.84 19.93
C LEU A 35 -9.17 -30.99 21.42
N GLU A 36 -10.16 -30.91 22.31
CA GLU A 36 -9.92 -30.95 23.76
C GLU A 36 -9.26 -32.26 24.23
N SER A 37 -9.63 -33.38 23.61
CA SER A 37 -9.05 -34.69 23.89
C SER A 37 -7.63 -34.87 23.33
N ASN A 38 -7.23 -34.06 22.34
CA ASN A 38 -5.90 -34.08 21.74
C ASN A 38 -5.52 -32.73 21.10
N TYR A 39 -4.84 -31.86 21.87
CA TYR A 39 -4.40 -30.55 21.41
C TYR A 39 -3.40 -30.56 20.24
N LEU A 40 -2.83 -31.72 19.87
CA LEU A 40 -2.02 -31.84 18.65
C LEU A 40 -2.88 -31.91 17.38
N HIS A 41 -4.20 -32.01 17.51
CA HIS A 41 -5.14 -31.95 16.39
C HIS A 41 -5.90 -30.63 16.48
N CYS A 42 -5.69 -29.74 15.51
CA CYS A 42 -6.48 -28.52 15.37
C CYS A 42 -7.38 -28.64 14.17
N HIS A 43 -8.69 -28.63 14.41
CA HIS A 43 -9.70 -28.66 13.37
C HIS A 43 -9.97 -27.25 12.88
N PHE A 44 -10.38 -27.10 11.62
CA PHE A 44 -10.76 -25.81 11.05
C PHE A 44 -11.91 -25.96 10.05
N LEU A 45 -12.73 -24.92 9.95
CA LEU A 45 -13.66 -24.72 8.84
C LEU A 45 -13.12 -23.62 7.95
N LEU A 46 -12.95 -23.91 6.66
CA LEU A 46 -12.45 -23.01 5.64
C LEU A 46 -13.60 -22.49 4.79
N PHE A 47 -13.70 -21.18 4.58
CA PHE A 47 -14.80 -20.55 3.86
C PHE A 47 -14.37 -20.13 2.46
N GLY A 48 -15.08 -20.61 1.44
CA GLY A 48 -14.88 -20.15 0.07
C GLY A 48 -15.41 -18.74 -0.18
N THR A 49 -16.12 -18.14 0.77
CA THR A 49 -16.73 -16.79 0.69
C THR A 49 -15.74 -15.63 0.70
N VAL A 50 -14.43 -15.89 0.86
CA VAL A 50 -13.39 -14.84 0.87
C VAL A 50 -12.85 -14.53 -0.52
N PHE A 51 -13.28 -15.27 -1.56
CA PHE A 51 -12.85 -15.05 -2.93
C PHE A 51 -14.04 -14.86 -3.85
N HIS A 52 -14.10 -13.69 -4.48
CA HIS A 52 -15.02 -13.44 -5.56
C HIS A 52 -14.57 -14.20 -6.81
N SER A 53 -15.54 -14.77 -7.55
CA SER A 53 -15.31 -15.42 -8.85
C SER A 53 -14.53 -16.75 -8.81
N THR A 54 -14.46 -17.42 -7.66
CA THR A 54 -13.86 -18.76 -7.55
C THR A 54 -14.92 -19.87 -7.56
N PRO A 55 -14.60 -21.10 -8.00
CA PRO A 55 -15.54 -22.21 -7.94
C PRO A 55 -15.88 -22.67 -6.50
N TYR A 56 -15.16 -22.18 -5.49
CA TYR A 56 -15.39 -22.50 -4.08
C TYR A 56 -16.29 -21.48 -3.38
N GLU A 57 -16.64 -20.37 -4.04
CA GLU A 57 -17.43 -19.29 -3.48
C GLU A 57 -18.75 -19.80 -2.88
N GLY A 58 -19.06 -19.37 -1.65
CA GLY A 58 -20.21 -19.84 -0.87
C GLY A 58 -20.04 -21.20 -0.18
N GLY A 59 -18.94 -21.92 -0.42
CA GLY A 59 -18.64 -23.21 0.21
C GLY A 59 -18.02 -23.11 1.60
N ILE A 60 -18.09 -24.20 2.36
CA ILE A 60 -17.51 -24.36 3.70
C ILE A 60 -16.89 -25.76 3.84
N TYR A 61 -15.64 -25.87 4.27
CA TYR A 61 -14.91 -27.14 4.22
C TYR A 61 -14.23 -27.45 5.54
N HIS A 62 -14.39 -28.66 6.05
CA HIS A 62 -13.75 -29.09 7.28
C HIS A 62 -12.39 -29.73 6.99
N GLY A 63 -11.36 -29.29 7.73
CA GLY A 63 -10.05 -29.89 7.71
C GLY A 63 -9.41 -29.99 9.08
N VAL A 64 -8.25 -30.63 9.14
CA VAL A 64 -7.48 -30.82 10.37
C VAL A 64 -5.99 -30.62 10.11
N LEU A 65 -5.35 -29.90 11.02
CA LEU A 65 -3.91 -29.82 11.18
C LEU A 65 -3.48 -30.80 12.27
N GLN A 66 -2.65 -31.77 11.91
CA GLN A 66 -2.09 -32.75 12.84
C GLN A 66 -0.63 -32.41 13.12
N PHE A 67 -0.37 -31.86 14.30
CA PHE A 67 0.93 -31.39 14.74
C PHE A 67 1.80 -32.53 15.29
N PRO A 68 3.09 -32.62 14.91
CA PRO A 68 4.00 -33.54 15.55
C PRO A 68 4.34 -33.06 16.97
N LYS A 69 4.80 -33.98 17.83
CA LYS A 69 5.28 -33.63 19.18
C LYS A 69 6.47 -32.66 19.18
N THR A 70 7.18 -32.57 18.05
CA THR A 70 8.32 -31.68 17.81
C THR A 70 7.93 -30.27 17.36
N TYR A 71 6.64 -29.99 17.14
CA TYR A 71 6.17 -28.64 16.79
C TYR A 71 6.60 -27.59 17.84
N PRO A 72 7.08 -26.39 17.44
CA PRO A 72 7.12 -25.84 16.10
C PRO A 72 8.38 -26.16 15.28
N ASN A 73 9.27 -27.05 15.72
CA ASN A 73 10.49 -27.37 14.96
C ASN A 73 10.22 -28.26 13.73
N SER A 74 9.04 -28.85 13.65
CA SER A 74 8.61 -29.63 12.48
C SER A 74 7.19 -29.23 12.10
N PRO A 75 6.88 -29.19 10.80
CA PRO A 75 5.57 -28.79 10.28
C PRO A 75 4.44 -29.76 10.69
N PRO A 76 3.18 -29.30 10.75
CA PRO A 76 2.02 -30.19 10.81
C PRO A 76 1.74 -30.88 9.47
N SER A 77 0.96 -31.96 9.51
CA SER A 77 0.29 -32.49 8.33
C SER A 77 -1.12 -31.92 8.19
N VAL A 78 -1.60 -31.77 6.96
CA VAL A 78 -2.87 -31.12 6.65
C VAL A 78 -3.76 -32.05 5.86
N LEU A 79 -5.03 -32.17 6.28
CA LEU A 79 -6.01 -33.05 5.67
C LEU A 79 -7.37 -32.34 5.58
N PHE A 80 -8.11 -32.58 4.50
CA PHE A 80 -9.53 -32.24 4.42
C PHE A 80 -10.37 -33.45 4.80
N ARG A 81 -11.48 -33.20 5.48
CA ARG A 81 -12.44 -34.23 5.93
C ARG A 81 -13.71 -34.24 5.10
N THR A 82 -13.98 -33.16 4.38
CA THR A 82 -15.16 -33.00 3.50
C THR A 82 -14.73 -32.88 2.05
N GLU A 83 -15.63 -33.23 1.13
CA GLU A 83 -15.35 -33.13 -0.29
C GLU A 83 -15.26 -31.67 -0.76
N SER A 84 -14.17 -31.32 -1.45
CA SER A 84 -13.98 -30.00 -2.04
C SER A 84 -13.86 -30.02 -3.56
N GLY A 85 -13.65 -31.19 -4.15
CA GLY A 85 -13.21 -31.33 -5.55
C GLY A 85 -11.74 -30.93 -5.79
N ARG A 86 -11.04 -30.41 -4.76
CA ARG A 86 -9.61 -30.09 -4.82
C ARG A 86 -8.74 -31.13 -4.14
N PHE A 87 -9.18 -31.66 -3.00
CA PHE A 87 -8.40 -32.56 -2.16
C PHE A 87 -9.18 -33.84 -1.86
N GLN A 88 -8.47 -34.96 -1.80
CA GLN A 88 -8.98 -36.26 -1.39
C GLN A 88 -9.25 -36.22 0.11
N VAL A 89 -10.44 -36.66 0.49
CA VAL A 89 -10.85 -36.75 1.90
C VAL A 89 -9.91 -37.67 2.66
N ASN A 90 -9.48 -37.23 3.84
CA ASN A 90 -8.56 -37.91 4.78
C ASN A 90 -7.19 -38.28 4.19
N LYS A 91 -6.74 -37.59 3.14
CA LYS A 91 -5.38 -37.74 2.61
C LYS A 91 -4.54 -36.53 2.95
N LYS A 92 -3.27 -36.77 3.30
CA LYS A 92 -2.31 -35.69 3.54
C LYS A 92 -2.07 -34.91 2.25
N ILE A 93 -2.01 -33.59 2.39
CA ILE A 93 -1.80 -32.65 1.31
C ILE A 93 -0.36 -32.14 1.34
N CYS A 94 0.30 -32.17 0.19
CA CYS A 94 1.64 -31.61 0.04
C CYS A 94 1.56 -30.12 -0.37
N PHE A 95 1.94 -29.23 0.55
CA PHE A 95 2.21 -27.81 0.27
C PHE A 95 3.36 -27.29 1.16
N SER A 96 3.88 -26.10 0.87
CA SER A 96 5.15 -25.58 1.45
C SER A 96 5.18 -25.45 2.98
N MET A 97 4.02 -25.49 3.65
CA MET A 97 3.92 -25.40 5.11
C MET A 97 3.52 -26.73 5.78
N SER A 98 3.68 -27.85 5.08
CA SER A 98 3.31 -29.21 5.53
C SER A 98 4.51 -30.13 5.76
N ASP A 99 4.27 -31.29 6.39
CA ASP A 99 5.26 -32.34 6.66
C ASP A 99 5.86 -33.05 5.43
N TYR A 100 5.42 -32.69 4.24
CA TYR A 100 6.04 -33.14 2.99
C TYR A 100 7.36 -32.44 2.66
N HIS A 101 7.53 -31.18 3.10
CA HIS A 101 8.73 -30.38 2.86
C HIS A 101 9.31 -29.81 4.16
N PRO A 102 9.85 -30.66 5.07
CA PRO A 102 10.42 -30.18 6.34
C PRO A 102 11.53 -29.13 6.17
N GLU A 103 12.21 -29.12 5.02
CA GLU A 103 13.26 -28.17 4.65
C GLU A 103 12.75 -26.75 4.38
N LEU A 104 11.48 -26.60 3.96
CA LEU A 104 10.85 -25.30 3.69
C LEU A 104 10.10 -24.75 4.92
N TRP A 105 10.05 -25.52 6.00
CA TRP A 105 9.28 -25.19 7.18
C TRP A 105 9.95 -24.08 7.99
N ASN A 106 9.19 -23.01 8.28
CA ASN A 106 9.60 -21.97 9.20
C ASN A 106 8.88 -22.13 10.58
N PRO A 107 9.60 -22.41 11.67
CA PRO A 107 9.03 -22.51 13.03
C PRO A 107 8.31 -21.26 13.55
N ILE A 108 8.46 -20.12 12.87
CA ILE A 108 7.73 -18.89 13.18
C ILE A 108 6.26 -19.01 12.76
N TRP A 109 5.96 -19.72 11.67
CA TRP A 109 4.60 -19.85 11.15
C TRP A 109 3.65 -20.41 12.21
N ALA A 110 2.58 -19.65 12.47
CA ALA A 110 1.56 -19.99 13.44
C ALA A 110 0.32 -20.56 12.75
N LEU A 111 -0.58 -21.16 13.54
CA LEU A 111 -1.88 -21.69 13.12
C LEU A 111 -2.60 -20.81 12.07
N LYS A 112 -2.67 -19.49 12.33
CA LYS A 112 -3.29 -18.51 11.42
C LYS A 112 -2.63 -18.48 10.04
N THR A 113 -1.30 -18.40 9.98
CA THR A 113 -0.53 -18.35 8.74
C THR A 113 -0.71 -19.61 7.90
N ILE A 114 -0.71 -20.79 8.56
CA ILE A 114 -0.85 -22.09 7.89
C ILE A 114 -2.22 -22.21 7.22
N ILE A 115 -3.30 -21.83 7.92
CA ILE A 115 -4.65 -21.92 7.36
C ILE A 115 -4.86 -20.88 6.25
N ILE A 116 -4.33 -19.66 6.38
CA ILE A 116 -4.37 -18.64 5.31
C ILE A 116 -3.63 -19.14 4.05
N GLY A 117 -2.44 -19.72 4.22
CA GLY A 117 -1.69 -20.33 3.12
C GLY A 117 -2.48 -21.46 2.44
N LEU A 118 -3.16 -22.29 3.23
CA LEU A 118 -4.05 -23.34 2.72
C LEU A 118 -5.24 -22.77 1.93
N THR A 119 -5.79 -21.62 2.35
CA THR A 119 -6.85 -20.94 1.61
C THR A 119 -6.39 -20.54 0.20
N SER A 120 -5.18 -19.98 0.09
CA SER A 120 -4.58 -19.66 -1.22
C SER A 120 -4.36 -20.92 -2.05
N PHE A 121 -3.88 -21.99 -1.43
CA PHE A 121 -3.61 -23.27 -2.09
C PHE A 121 -4.88 -23.99 -2.58
N MET A 122 -6.01 -23.78 -1.89
CA MET A 122 -7.31 -24.32 -2.29
C MET A 122 -7.80 -23.76 -3.63
N ASN A 123 -7.44 -22.51 -3.97
CA ASN A 123 -7.85 -21.85 -5.21
C ASN A 123 -6.96 -22.18 -6.42
N GLY A 124 -5.80 -22.78 -6.20
CA GLY A 124 -4.90 -23.18 -7.29
C GLY A 124 -5.35 -24.47 -7.98
N ASP A 125 -4.73 -24.75 -9.14
CA ASP A 125 -4.96 -25.97 -9.93
C ASP A 125 -3.72 -26.90 -9.96
N GLU A 126 -2.74 -26.65 -9.09
CA GLU A 126 -1.48 -27.40 -9.05
C GLU A 126 -1.72 -28.88 -8.76
N MET A 127 -0.98 -29.78 -9.41
CA MET A 127 -1.03 -31.20 -9.04
C MET A 127 -0.28 -31.40 -7.73
N THR A 128 -0.96 -31.91 -6.70
CA THR A 128 -0.35 -32.20 -5.39
C THR A 128 -0.67 -33.60 -4.92
N THR A 129 0.17 -34.13 -4.01
CA THR A 129 -0.17 -35.34 -3.27
C THR A 129 -1.44 -35.10 -2.48
N GLY A 130 -2.44 -35.94 -2.69
CA GLY A 130 -3.76 -35.76 -2.11
C GLY A 130 -4.69 -34.85 -2.92
N GLY A 131 -4.25 -34.28 -4.04
CA GLY A 131 -5.10 -33.52 -4.95
C GLY A 131 -6.09 -34.39 -5.74
N VAL A 132 -7.20 -33.79 -6.15
CA VAL A 132 -8.16 -34.33 -7.12
C VAL A 132 -8.28 -33.33 -8.27
N ASN A 133 -8.41 -33.84 -9.50
CA ASN A 133 -8.70 -33.00 -10.65
C ASN A 133 -10.17 -33.16 -11.04
N THR A 134 -11.01 -32.21 -10.61
CA THR A 134 -12.44 -32.13 -11.00
C THR A 134 -12.70 -30.85 -11.78
N THR A 135 -13.76 -30.84 -12.59
CA THR A 135 -14.14 -29.66 -13.37
C THR A 135 -14.61 -28.51 -12.48
N LYS A 136 -14.63 -27.29 -13.02
CA LYS A 136 -15.12 -26.09 -12.32
C LYS A 136 -16.57 -26.28 -11.85
N GLU A 137 -17.41 -26.90 -12.68
CA GLU A 137 -18.82 -27.16 -12.38
C GLU A 137 -18.97 -28.17 -11.23
N GLN A 138 -18.10 -29.18 -11.17
CA GLN A 138 -18.07 -30.14 -10.06
C GLN A 138 -17.66 -29.44 -8.76
N ARG A 139 -16.63 -28.59 -8.79
CA ARG A 139 -16.19 -27.79 -7.62
C ARG A 139 -17.28 -26.86 -7.11
N VAL A 140 -18.02 -26.19 -8.01
CA VAL A 140 -19.19 -25.38 -7.66
C VAL A 140 -20.29 -26.22 -7.02
N ARG A 141 -20.53 -27.45 -7.51
CA ARG A 141 -21.48 -28.37 -6.90
C ARG A 141 -21.04 -28.79 -5.48
N TYR A 142 -19.76 -29.08 -5.28
CA TYR A 142 -19.21 -29.36 -3.95
C TYR A 142 -19.37 -28.15 -3.02
N ALA A 143 -19.02 -26.94 -3.47
CA ALA A 143 -19.22 -25.71 -2.70
C ALA A 143 -20.68 -25.54 -2.27
N ARG A 144 -21.62 -25.72 -3.19
CA ARG A 144 -23.06 -25.65 -2.89
C ARG A 144 -23.49 -26.68 -1.85
N ASN A 145 -23.04 -27.92 -1.92
CA ASN A 145 -23.49 -28.99 -1.03
C ASN A 145 -22.68 -29.10 0.27
N SER A 146 -21.58 -28.36 0.38
CA SER A 146 -20.59 -28.53 1.45
C SER A 146 -21.14 -28.35 2.87
N LEU A 147 -22.06 -27.40 3.08
CA LEU A 147 -22.68 -27.19 4.40
C LEU A 147 -23.55 -28.37 4.82
N SER A 148 -24.43 -28.86 3.95
CA SER A 148 -25.27 -30.03 4.25
C SER A 148 -24.42 -31.28 4.45
N ASP A 149 -23.36 -31.45 3.66
CA ASP A 149 -22.43 -32.57 3.81
C ASP A 149 -21.76 -32.58 5.19
N ILE A 150 -21.29 -31.42 5.68
CA ILE A 150 -20.74 -31.30 7.03
C ILE A 150 -21.79 -31.66 8.09
N MET A 151 -23.00 -31.08 7.99
CA MET A 151 -24.03 -31.24 9.02
C MET A 151 -24.59 -32.67 9.09
N GLU A 152 -24.65 -33.38 7.97
CA GLU A 152 -25.20 -34.74 7.89
C GLU A 152 -24.14 -35.82 8.10
N ASN A 153 -22.91 -35.60 7.62
CA ASN A 153 -21.90 -36.66 7.50
C ASN A 153 -20.64 -36.46 8.36
N ASP A 154 -20.39 -35.27 8.94
CA ASP A 154 -19.22 -35.02 9.80
C ASP A 154 -19.61 -34.66 11.25
N ALA A 155 -20.00 -35.69 12.01
CA ALA A 155 -20.38 -35.56 13.42
C ALA A 155 -19.31 -34.85 14.28
N LEU A 156 -18.02 -35.00 13.95
CA LEU A 156 -16.93 -34.34 14.68
C LEU A 156 -16.89 -32.84 14.38
N ALA A 157 -17.14 -32.42 13.13
CA ALA A 157 -17.28 -31.01 12.81
C ALA A 157 -18.46 -30.37 13.56
N VAL A 158 -19.58 -31.09 13.67
CA VAL A 158 -20.77 -30.64 14.40
C VAL A 158 -20.49 -30.55 15.91
N GLU A 159 -19.75 -31.51 16.47
CA GLU A 159 -19.29 -31.45 17.87
C GLU A 159 -18.40 -30.23 18.12
N ILE A 160 -17.43 -29.97 17.23
CA ILE A 160 -16.43 -28.91 17.42
C ILE A 160 -16.98 -27.51 17.09
N PHE A 161 -17.85 -27.38 16.08
CA PHE A 161 -18.26 -26.09 15.48
C PHE A 161 -19.79 -25.93 15.37
N GLY A 162 -20.60 -26.73 16.07
CA GLY A 162 -22.05 -26.74 15.91
C GLY A 162 -22.71 -25.36 16.09
N ASP A 163 -22.25 -24.57 17.05
CA ASP A 163 -22.66 -23.19 17.28
C ASP A 163 -22.45 -22.31 16.04
N PHE A 164 -21.29 -22.42 15.41
CA PHE A 164 -20.94 -21.68 14.20
C PHE A 164 -21.73 -22.17 12.98
N LEU A 165 -21.86 -23.49 12.81
CA LEU A 165 -22.53 -24.09 11.66
C LEU A 165 -24.02 -23.74 11.60
N VAL A 166 -24.69 -23.67 12.75
CA VAL A 166 -26.10 -23.22 12.83
C VAL A 166 -26.23 -21.77 12.36
N LYS A 167 -25.40 -20.86 12.89
CA LYS A 167 -25.41 -19.45 12.49
C LYS A 167 -25.08 -19.27 11.00
N PHE A 168 -24.07 -19.98 10.51
CA PHE A 168 -23.69 -19.93 9.09
C PHE A 168 -24.82 -20.43 8.17
N LYS A 169 -25.60 -21.43 8.61
CA LYS A 169 -26.77 -21.92 7.89
C LYS A 169 -27.85 -20.85 7.80
N GLU A 170 -28.20 -20.21 8.91
CA GLU A 170 -29.21 -19.15 8.97
C GLU A 170 -28.84 -17.98 8.03
N GLU A 171 -27.61 -17.46 8.13
CA GLU A 171 -27.11 -16.38 7.27
C GLU A 171 -27.13 -16.75 5.78
N ARG A 172 -26.80 -18.00 5.47
CA ARG A 172 -26.78 -18.50 4.10
C ARG A 172 -28.19 -18.66 3.54
N GLU A 173 -29.16 -19.11 4.34
CA GLU A 173 -30.56 -19.22 3.93
C GLU A 173 -31.20 -17.84 3.72
N GLU A 174 -30.84 -16.83 4.50
CA GLU A 174 -31.30 -15.45 4.32
C GLU A 174 -30.78 -14.77 3.03
N THR A 175 -29.56 -15.10 2.62
CA THR A 175 -28.89 -14.50 1.45
C THR A 175 -29.10 -15.27 0.14
N TRP A 176 -29.70 -16.46 0.21
CA TRP A 176 -29.90 -17.36 -0.92
C TRP A 176 -31.30 -17.23 -1.54
N ASP A 177 -31.37 -16.73 -2.78
CA ASP A 177 -32.64 -16.55 -3.51
C ASP A 177 -33.22 -17.83 -4.12
N GLY A 178 -32.55 -18.98 -3.95
CA GLY A 178 -32.96 -20.26 -4.54
C GLY A 178 -32.55 -20.49 -5.99
N THR A 179 -32.00 -19.48 -6.68
CA THR A 179 -31.87 -19.46 -8.15
C THR A 179 -30.46 -19.20 -8.68
N SER A 180 -29.60 -18.46 -7.97
CA SER A 180 -28.29 -18.03 -8.50
C SER A 180 -27.12 -18.28 -7.53
N TRP A 181 -26.15 -19.14 -7.90
CA TRP A 181 -24.95 -19.43 -7.08
C TRP A 181 -23.74 -18.63 -7.53
N PRO A 182 -22.99 -17.97 -6.62
CA PRO A 182 -23.11 -17.94 -5.14
C PRO A 182 -24.23 -17.01 -4.61
N PRO A 183 -24.67 -17.13 -3.33
CA PRO A 183 -25.69 -16.27 -2.74
C PRO A 183 -25.34 -14.76 -2.88
N THR A 184 -26.33 -13.91 -3.16
CA THR A 184 -26.11 -12.46 -3.33
C THR A 184 -25.86 -11.81 -1.97
N ARG A 185 -24.62 -11.40 -1.66
CA ARG A 185 -24.30 -10.86 -0.33
C ARG A 185 -24.60 -9.36 -0.19
N ILE A 186 -25.42 -9.00 0.79
CA ILE A 186 -25.30 -7.75 1.55
C ILE A 186 -24.36 -8.07 2.73
N LEU A 187 -23.23 -7.36 2.84
CA LEU A 187 -22.33 -7.50 4.00
C LEU A 187 -23.08 -7.07 5.29
N PRO A 188 -22.92 -7.79 6.42
CA PRO A 188 -23.53 -7.36 7.68
C PRO A 188 -22.97 -5.99 8.09
N THR A 189 -23.85 -5.03 8.31
CA THR A 189 -23.52 -3.81 9.03
C THR A 189 -23.21 -4.18 10.47
N SER A 190 -22.04 -3.78 10.96
CA SER A 190 -21.70 -3.75 12.37
C SER A 190 -22.86 -3.17 13.20
N GLY A 191 -23.38 -3.94 14.14
CA GLY A 191 -24.32 -3.43 15.12
C GLY A 191 -25.17 -4.51 15.75
N GLU A 192 -24.59 -5.33 16.62
CA GLU A 192 -25.30 -5.81 17.80
C GLU A 192 -24.34 -5.77 18.99
N GLU A 193 -24.84 -5.16 20.06
CA GLU A 193 -24.16 -4.93 21.33
C GLU A 193 -23.71 -6.26 21.94
N ASP A 194 -22.50 -6.29 22.50
CA ASP A 194 -22.04 -7.39 23.35
C ASP A 194 -23.00 -7.53 24.55
N ASP A 195 -23.92 -8.50 24.48
CA ASP A 195 -24.64 -9.02 25.64
C ASP A 195 -23.69 -9.94 26.42
N ASP A 196 -22.98 -9.33 27.36
CA ASP A 196 -22.02 -9.94 28.28
C ASP A 196 -22.72 -10.81 29.36
N SER A 197 -23.64 -11.70 28.94
CA SER A 197 -24.44 -12.52 29.86
C SER A 197 -24.71 -13.96 29.38
N LYS A 198 -23.66 -14.77 29.21
CA LYS A 198 -23.77 -16.26 29.31
C LYS A 198 -22.41 -16.95 29.51
N LEU A 199 -21.85 -16.81 30.70
CA LEU A 199 -20.92 -17.80 31.25
C LEU A 199 -21.68 -18.66 32.28
N PRO A 200 -21.56 -20.00 32.26
CA PRO A 200 -22.08 -20.83 33.34
C PRO A 200 -21.14 -20.71 34.54
N ALA A 201 -21.62 -20.10 35.64
CA ALA A 201 -20.90 -20.06 36.91
C ALA A 201 -21.36 -21.20 37.83
N ALA A 202 -20.38 -21.84 38.47
CA ALA A 202 -20.54 -22.82 39.54
C ALA A 202 -21.11 -22.17 40.85
N PRO A 203 -21.54 -22.96 41.86
CA PRO A 203 -22.71 -22.65 42.69
C PRO A 203 -22.51 -21.63 43.83
N THR A 204 -23.66 -21.05 44.21
CA THR A 204 -24.01 -20.08 45.30
C THR A 204 -23.76 -20.63 46.72
N PRO A 205 -23.78 -19.86 47.85
CA PRO A 205 -24.86 -18.92 48.31
C PRO A 205 -24.34 -17.61 48.97
N THR A 206 -25.10 -16.53 49.23
CA THR A 206 -26.23 -16.39 50.18
C THR A 206 -26.81 -14.95 50.11
N ALA A 207 -28.08 -14.79 50.48
CA ALA A 207 -28.96 -13.63 50.29
C ALA A 207 -28.80 -12.45 51.27
N THR A 208 -29.15 -11.22 50.84
CA THR A 208 -30.15 -10.29 51.45
C THR A 208 -30.21 -8.93 50.69
N PRO A 209 -31.32 -8.15 50.79
CA PRO A 209 -31.89 -7.37 49.67
C PRO A 209 -31.60 -5.85 49.66
N THR A 210 -31.68 -5.25 48.47
CA THR A 210 -31.72 -3.79 48.21
C THR A 210 -33.16 -3.23 48.13
N PRO A 211 -33.39 -1.94 48.47
CA PRO A 211 -34.62 -1.20 48.15
C PRO A 211 -34.49 -0.43 46.80
N PRO A 212 -35.61 0.03 46.19
CA PRO A 212 -35.67 0.40 44.77
C PRO A 212 -35.39 1.89 44.49
N PRO A 213 -35.04 2.27 43.23
CA PRO A 213 -34.88 3.66 42.81
C PRO A 213 -36.19 4.29 42.28
N PRO A 214 -36.32 5.63 42.28
CA PRO A 214 -37.52 6.34 41.85
C PRO A 214 -37.55 6.68 40.35
N ARG A 215 -38.77 6.99 39.91
CA ARG A 215 -39.26 7.21 38.54
C ARG A 215 -38.83 8.54 37.91
N SER A 216 -38.74 8.52 36.58
CA SER A 216 -38.77 9.67 35.68
C SER A 216 -40.21 10.19 35.43
N PRO A 217 -40.39 11.46 35.01
CA PRO A 217 -41.62 11.91 34.35
C PRO A 217 -41.40 12.26 32.87
N SER A 218 -42.45 12.01 32.07
CA SER A 218 -42.59 12.27 30.63
C SER A 218 -43.30 13.64 30.37
N PRO A 219 -43.83 13.96 29.16
CA PRO A 219 -43.37 15.10 28.35
C PRO A 219 -44.47 16.15 28.09
N LEU A 220 -44.16 17.22 27.35
CA LEU A 220 -45.14 18.17 26.81
C LEU A 220 -45.03 18.31 25.29
N ASN A 221 -46.20 18.22 24.65
CA ASN A 221 -46.51 18.35 23.23
C ASN A 221 -46.40 19.80 22.71
N SER A 222 -46.12 19.95 21.41
CA SER A 222 -46.97 20.74 20.50
C SER A 222 -46.66 20.50 19.00
N THR A 223 -47.70 20.07 18.29
CA THR A 223 -48.09 20.26 16.86
C THR A 223 -47.55 21.53 16.18
N SER A 224 -47.42 21.73 14.85
CA SER A 224 -47.70 21.00 13.59
C SER A 224 -47.33 21.99 12.46
N ALA A 225 -46.72 21.56 11.35
CA ALA A 225 -46.90 22.17 10.02
C ALA A 225 -46.16 21.36 8.94
N SER A 226 -46.93 20.61 8.17
CA SER A 226 -46.52 19.83 7.01
C SER A 226 -46.82 20.60 5.73
N GLU A 227 -45.82 21.21 5.10
CA GLU A 227 -45.82 21.57 3.67
C GLU A 227 -44.44 22.15 3.29
N GLY A 228 -43.58 21.35 2.65
CA GLY A 228 -42.23 21.78 2.27
C GLY A 228 -41.26 20.65 1.88
N SER A 229 -41.57 19.39 2.24
CA SER A 229 -40.61 18.29 2.09
C SER A 229 -40.41 17.77 0.64
N ASN A 230 -41.35 18.01 -0.29
CA ASN A 230 -41.27 17.40 -1.64
C ASN A 230 -40.37 18.15 -2.64
N LYS A 231 -40.17 19.48 -2.53
CA LYS A 231 -39.20 20.19 -3.39
C LYS A 231 -37.75 19.97 -2.95
N SER A 232 -37.51 19.84 -1.65
CA SER A 232 -36.18 19.56 -1.08
C SER A 232 -35.71 18.12 -1.35
N LYS A 233 -36.62 17.14 -1.29
CA LYS A 233 -36.33 15.73 -1.61
C LYS A 233 -35.98 15.52 -3.08
N ASN A 234 -36.64 16.19 -4.02
CA ASN A 234 -36.33 16.08 -5.45
C ASN A 234 -35.02 16.79 -5.85
N LYS A 235 -34.67 17.91 -5.19
CA LYS A 235 -33.36 18.57 -5.39
C LYS A 235 -32.21 17.70 -4.84
N LYS A 236 -32.38 17.15 -3.63
CA LYS A 236 -31.41 16.21 -3.03
C LYS A 236 -31.29 14.88 -3.80
N LYS A 237 -32.36 14.40 -4.44
CA LYS A 237 -32.34 13.19 -5.28
C LYS A 237 -31.62 13.43 -6.61
N LYS A 238 -31.84 14.58 -7.25
CA LYS A 238 -31.08 14.99 -8.45
C LYS A 238 -29.60 15.28 -8.14
N GLU A 239 -29.27 15.86 -6.99
CA GLU A 239 -27.89 16.00 -6.52
C GLU A 239 -27.25 14.64 -6.23
N LYS A 240 -27.95 13.72 -5.55
CA LYS A 240 -27.48 12.34 -5.31
C LYS A 240 -27.28 11.54 -6.61
N GLU A 241 -28.13 11.72 -7.62
CA GLU A 241 -27.97 11.09 -8.93
C GLU A 241 -26.82 11.72 -9.74
N LYS A 242 -26.58 13.02 -9.60
CA LYS A 242 -25.40 13.72 -10.17
C LYS A 242 -24.10 13.28 -9.48
N LEU A 243 -24.14 13.03 -8.17
CA LEU A 243 -23.02 12.49 -7.36
C LEU A 243 -22.75 11.00 -7.63
N LYS A 244 -23.79 10.21 -7.94
CA LYS A 244 -23.65 8.79 -8.30
C LYS A 244 -23.04 8.56 -9.69
N ARG A 245 -23.17 9.51 -10.62
CA ARG A 245 -22.46 9.47 -11.92
C ARG A 245 -20.95 9.78 -11.83
N LEU A 246 -20.45 10.16 -10.65
CA LEU A 246 -19.10 10.71 -10.47
C LEU A 246 -18.05 9.72 -9.92
N HIS A 247 -18.25 8.40 -10.09
CA HIS A 247 -17.34 7.34 -9.59
C HIS A 247 -16.36 6.79 -10.63
N LYS A 248 -16.25 7.44 -11.80
CA LYS A 248 -15.14 7.25 -12.74
C LYS A 248 -14.61 8.64 -13.08
N LYS A 249 -13.81 9.25 -12.19
CA LYS A 249 -13.08 10.47 -12.56
C LYS A 249 -11.87 10.04 -13.39
N THR A 250 -11.99 10.08 -14.70
CA THR A 250 -10.80 10.07 -15.56
C THR A 250 -10.15 11.45 -15.48
N THR A 251 -8.87 11.55 -15.87
CA THR A 251 -8.15 12.84 -15.93
C THR A 251 -8.89 13.84 -16.81
N SER A 252 -9.49 13.36 -17.91
CA SER A 252 -10.32 14.15 -18.81
C SER A 252 -11.54 14.75 -18.11
N ASP A 253 -12.26 13.95 -17.33
CA ASP A 253 -13.45 14.42 -16.60
C ASP A 253 -13.10 15.46 -15.54
N PHE A 254 -11.98 15.26 -14.84
CA PHE A 254 -11.50 16.21 -13.84
C PHE A 254 -11.07 17.52 -14.49
N LEU A 255 -10.28 17.48 -15.57
CA LEU A 255 -9.87 18.68 -16.29
C LEU A 255 -11.07 19.42 -16.87
N GLN A 256 -12.09 18.72 -17.35
CA GLN A 256 -13.33 19.37 -17.80
C GLN A 256 -14.07 20.06 -16.65
N LEU A 257 -14.14 19.43 -15.47
CA LEU A 257 -14.69 20.04 -14.26
C LEU A 257 -13.87 21.28 -13.85
N LEU A 258 -12.55 21.18 -13.85
CA LEU A 258 -11.67 22.27 -13.44
C LEU A 258 -11.79 23.45 -14.40
N ASN A 259 -11.71 23.21 -15.71
CA ASN A 259 -11.87 24.24 -16.74
C ASN A 259 -13.25 24.94 -16.70
N SER A 260 -14.30 24.24 -16.24
CA SER A 260 -15.64 24.84 -16.13
C SER A 260 -15.89 25.58 -14.82
N SER A 261 -15.18 25.26 -13.74
CA SER A 261 -15.43 25.82 -12.40
C SER A 261 -14.37 26.80 -11.92
N ALA A 262 -13.11 26.65 -12.32
CA ALA A 262 -12.02 27.52 -11.90
C ALA A 262 -12.19 28.98 -12.32
N PRO A 263 -12.64 29.32 -13.55
CA PRO A 263 -12.83 30.72 -13.93
C PRO A 263 -13.90 31.43 -13.09
N GLU A 264 -15.03 30.77 -12.80
CA GLU A 264 -16.08 31.35 -11.96
C GLU A 264 -15.59 31.53 -10.51
N PHE A 265 -14.85 30.55 -9.98
CA PHE A 265 -14.27 30.61 -8.65
C PHE A 265 -13.25 31.75 -8.52
N LEU A 266 -12.32 31.85 -9.46
CA LEU A 266 -11.30 32.90 -9.49
C LEU A 266 -11.92 34.29 -9.64
N SER A 267 -12.90 34.47 -10.54
CA SER A 267 -13.64 35.73 -10.69
C SER A 267 -14.31 36.16 -9.38
N LYS A 268 -14.89 35.20 -8.64
CA LYS A 268 -15.50 35.45 -7.33
C LYS A 268 -14.48 35.84 -6.26
N ILE A 269 -13.28 35.22 -6.25
CA ILE A 269 -12.17 35.61 -5.36
C ILE A 269 -11.74 37.05 -5.66
N VAL A 270 -11.45 37.37 -6.94
CA VAL A 270 -11.02 38.72 -7.36
C VAL A 270 -12.07 39.78 -7.02
N SER A 271 -13.36 39.51 -7.26
CA SER A 271 -14.45 40.42 -6.88
C SER A 271 -14.56 40.62 -5.36
N SER A 272 -14.34 39.55 -4.58
CA SER A 272 -14.34 39.64 -3.12
C SER A 272 -13.16 40.47 -2.60
N LEU A 273 -11.97 40.32 -3.19
CA LEU A 273 -10.78 41.12 -2.88
C LEU A 273 -10.96 42.59 -3.26
N SER A 274 -11.55 42.86 -4.43
CA SER A 274 -11.86 44.22 -4.88
C SER A 274 -12.84 44.94 -3.93
N THR A 275 -13.82 44.21 -3.38
CA THR A 275 -14.74 44.75 -2.35
C THR A 275 -14.02 45.13 -1.05
N LEU A 276 -12.88 44.49 -0.78
CA LEU A 276 -11.98 44.78 0.33
C LEU A 276 -10.90 45.81 -0.02
N ASN A 277 -10.97 46.43 -1.21
CA ASN A 277 -9.97 47.33 -1.79
C ASN A 277 -8.58 46.71 -2.00
N ILE A 278 -8.47 45.39 -2.07
CA ILE A 278 -7.21 44.71 -2.42
C ILE A 278 -7.17 44.54 -3.93
N ASP A 279 -6.28 45.29 -4.59
CA ASP A 279 -6.01 45.14 -6.02
C ASP A 279 -4.98 44.05 -6.27
N VAL A 280 -5.34 43.08 -7.09
CA VAL A 280 -4.49 41.96 -7.52
C VAL A 280 -4.19 41.95 -9.00
N SER A 281 -4.66 42.94 -9.77
CA SER A 281 -4.53 42.97 -11.23
C SER A 281 -3.07 42.94 -11.73
N ASP A 282 -2.14 43.44 -10.93
CA ASP A 282 -0.70 43.46 -11.17
C ASP A 282 0.05 42.27 -10.55
N LYS A 283 -0.65 41.36 -9.86
CA LYS A 283 -0.05 40.26 -9.10
C LYS A 283 -0.09 38.96 -9.87
N VAL A 284 0.99 38.19 -9.72
CA VAL A 284 1.09 36.83 -10.28
C VAL A 284 0.11 35.93 -9.55
N SER A 285 -0.74 35.24 -10.32
CA SER A 285 -1.64 34.22 -9.80
C SER A 285 -0.86 32.91 -9.74
N ASP A 286 -0.52 32.48 -8.53
CA ASP A 286 0.44 31.40 -8.33
C ASP A 286 -0.17 30.03 -8.59
N HIS A 287 -1.09 29.61 -7.71
CA HIS A 287 -1.76 28.32 -7.84
C HIS A 287 -3.21 28.38 -7.38
N ILE A 288 -3.98 27.38 -7.81
CA ILE A 288 -5.35 27.14 -7.35
C ILE A 288 -5.42 25.80 -6.61
N CYS A 289 -6.12 25.77 -5.49
CA CYS A 289 -6.28 24.56 -4.69
C CYS A 289 -7.64 23.89 -4.92
N TYR A 290 -7.61 22.61 -5.30
CA TYR A 290 -8.77 21.72 -5.29
C TYR A 290 -8.63 20.69 -4.17
N ARG A 291 -9.45 20.80 -3.12
CA ARG A 291 -9.43 19.85 -2.01
C ARG A 291 -10.27 18.62 -2.34
N THR A 292 -9.80 17.46 -1.91
CA THR A 292 -10.56 16.20 -1.98
C THR A 292 -11.28 15.90 -0.67
N SER A 293 -12.39 15.15 -0.75
CA SER A 293 -13.23 14.81 0.40
C SER A 293 -12.78 13.57 1.17
N SER A 294 -11.94 12.73 0.55
CA SER A 294 -11.44 11.49 1.11
C SER A 294 -10.05 11.16 0.56
N LEU A 295 -9.28 10.39 1.32
CA LEU A 295 -8.00 9.84 0.84
C LEU A 295 -8.21 8.96 -0.41
N SER A 296 -9.33 8.23 -0.50
CA SER A 296 -9.66 7.42 -1.67
C SER A 296 -9.88 8.28 -2.93
N GLU A 297 -10.56 9.42 -2.82
CA GLU A 297 -10.72 10.35 -3.94
C GLU A 297 -9.39 10.97 -4.36
N TYR A 298 -8.56 11.36 -3.39
CA TYR A 298 -7.19 11.82 -3.64
C TYR A 298 -6.40 10.78 -4.43
N THR A 299 -6.31 9.54 -3.93
CA THR A 299 -5.57 8.46 -4.59
C THR A 299 -6.10 8.16 -5.99
N LEU A 300 -7.42 8.21 -6.20
CA LEU A 300 -8.01 7.97 -7.51
C LEU A 300 -7.61 9.07 -8.51
N LEU A 301 -7.65 10.34 -8.08
CA LEU A 301 -7.25 11.47 -8.91
C LEU A 301 -5.75 11.44 -9.24
N THR A 302 -4.89 11.28 -8.24
CA THR A 302 -3.43 11.25 -8.45
C THR A 302 -3.01 10.07 -9.34
N THR A 303 -3.63 8.89 -9.17
CA THR A 303 -3.41 7.72 -10.03
C THR A 303 -3.85 7.98 -11.47
N SER A 304 -5.01 8.62 -11.65
CA SER A 304 -5.49 9.00 -12.97
C SER A 304 -4.55 10.03 -13.62
N PHE A 305 -4.09 11.05 -12.88
CA PHE A 305 -3.20 12.08 -13.40
C PHE A 305 -1.85 11.50 -13.84
N ALA A 306 -1.29 10.55 -13.08
CA ALA A 306 -0.05 9.85 -13.44
C ALA A 306 -0.13 9.12 -14.79
N SER A 307 -1.33 8.74 -15.23
CA SER A 307 -1.56 8.09 -16.53
C SER A 307 -1.66 9.10 -17.70
N CYS A 308 -1.55 10.40 -17.45
CA CYS A 308 -1.73 11.48 -18.44
C CYS A 308 -0.68 12.62 -18.27
N PRO A 309 0.63 12.32 -18.27
CA PRO A 309 1.68 13.32 -18.02
C PRO A 309 1.74 14.44 -19.08
N SER A 310 1.16 14.23 -20.26
CA SER A 310 1.03 15.27 -21.29
C SER A 310 -0.02 16.35 -20.97
N GLN A 311 -0.87 16.12 -19.96
CA GLN A 311 -1.91 17.05 -19.54
C GLN A 311 -1.63 17.67 -18.16
N LEU A 312 -1.11 16.89 -17.21
CA LEU A 312 -0.67 17.36 -15.90
C LEU A 312 0.65 16.71 -15.53
N THR A 313 1.65 17.53 -15.20
CA THR A 313 2.95 17.06 -14.72
C THR A 313 3.01 17.23 -13.21
N LEU A 314 3.29 16.15 -12.47
CA LEU A 314 3.52 16.25 -11.02
C LEU A 314 4.84 17.01 -10.79
N LEU A 315 4.79 18.11 -10.03
CA LEU A 315 5.98 18.87 -9.61
C LEU A 315 6.52 18.36 -8.27
N THR A 316 5.64 18.22 -7.28
CA THR A 316 6.01 17.70 -5.95
C THR A 316 4.84 16.95 -5.33
N SER A 317 5.15 16.01 -4.43
CA SER A 317 4.19 15.33 -3.57
C SER A 317 4.80 15.13 -2.20
N SER A 318 4.25 15.80 -1.19
CA SER A 318 4.77 15.78 0.18
C SER A 318 3.66 15.51 1.20
N SER A 319 4.04 15.09 2.40
CA SER A 319 3.10 14.89 3.52
C SER A 319 3.18 16.08 4.47
N ILE A 320 2.15 16.94 4.46
CA ILE A 320 2.12 18.16 5.28
C ILE A 320 1.02 18.03 6.33
N GLY A 321 1.42 17.91 7.59
CA GLY A 321 0.49 17.74 8.72
C GLY A 321 -0.23 16.39 8.70
N GLY A 322 0.48 15.32 8.34
CA GLY A 322 -0.02 13.94 8.36
C GLY A 322 -0.92 13.56 7.19
N ARG A 323 -0.96 14.38 6.13
CA ARG A 323 -1.80 14.16 4.95
C ARG A 323 -1.01 14.43 3.67
N PRO A 324 -1.19 13.62 2.61
CA PRO A 324 -0.53 13.86 1.34
C PRO A 324 -1.13 15.08 0.62
N ILE A 325 -0.25 15.86 0.00
CA ILE A 325 -0.55 17.01 -0.87
C ILE A 325 0.31 16.87 -2.13
N SER A 326 -0.30 17.02 -3.31
CA SER A 326 0.41 17.00 -4.58
C SER A 326 0.20 18.29 -5.36
N THR A 327 1.26 18.78 -6.00
CA THR A 327 1.22 19.96 -6.87
C THR A 327 1.47 19.54 -8.31
N TYR A 328 0.61 19.98 -9.22
CA TYR A 328 0.66 19.64 -10.63
C TYR A 328 0.76 20.89 -11.50
N LYS A 329 1.62 20.85 -12.53
CA LYS A 329 1.65 21.82 -13.63
C LYS A 329 0.73 21.37 -14.75
N LEU A 330 -0.22 22.23 -15.12
CA LEU A 330 -1.19 22.01 -16.18
C LEU A 330 -0.56 22.35 -17.53
N SER A 331 -0.67 21.46 -18.52
CA SER A 331 -0.14 21.75 -19.86
C SER A 331 -0.93 22.85 -20.58
N LYS A 332 -2.19 23.06 -20.18
CA LYS A 332 -3.01 24.19 -20.58
C LYS A 332 -3.37 25.02 -19.34
N PRO A 333 -2.88 26.26 -19.22
CA PRO A 333 -3.22 27.14 -18.12
C PRO A 333 -4.73 27.43 -18.03
N LEU A 334 -5.20 27.68 -16.82
CA LEU A 334 -6.55 28.17 -16.54
C LEU A 334 -6.55 29.70 -16.76
N GLU A 335 -7.34 30.16 -17.72
CA GLU A 335 -7.45 31.57 -18.07
C GLU A 335 -8.73 32.17 -17.47
N CYS A 336 -8.61 33.30 -16.77
CA CYS A 336 -9.73 34.08 -16.28
C CYS A 336 -9.40 35.57 -16.25
N SER A 337 -10.06 36.35 -17.11
CA SER A 337 -9.84 37.81 -17.21
C SER A 337 -8.35 38.14 -17.45
N SER A 338 -7.70 38.86 -16.53
CA SER A 338 -6.27 39.22 -16.59
C SER A 338 -5.35 38.20 -15.90
N HIS A 339 -5.90 37.09 -15.38
CA HIS A 339 -5.17 36.10 -14.60
C HIS A 339 -5.06 34.77 -15.33
N THR A 340 -3.89 34.17 -15.22
CA THR A 340 -3.57 32.86 -15.77
C THR A 340 -2.94 32.03 -14.65
N ILE A 341 -3.48 30.84 -14.39
CA ILE A 341 -2.97 29.91 -13.38
C ILE A 341 -2.70 28.57 -14.06
N ASP A 342 -1.46 28.10 -14.03
CA ASP A 342 -1.06 26.80 -14.55
C ASP A 342 -0.70 25.79 -13.45
N LEU A 343 -0.73 26.17 -12.17
CA LEU A 343 -0.48 25.27 -11.04
C LEU A 343 -1.76 24.88 -10.30
N LEU A 344 -1.89 23.57 -10.05
CA LEU A 344 -2.96 22.95 -9.26
C LEU A 344 -2.38 22.31 -8.00
N GLU A 345 -2.80 22.77 -6.83
CA GLU A 345 -2.56 22.06 -5.56
C GLU A 345 -3.76 21.12 -5.26
N LEU A 346 -3.45 19.87 -4.96
CA LEU A 346 -4.42 18.83 -4.63
C LEU A 346 -4.12 18.28 -3.23
N PRO A 347 -4.72 18.81 -2.16
CA PRO A 347 -4.59 18.22 -0.83
C PRO A 347 -5.64 17.14 -0.55
N SER A 348 -5.22 16.07 0.13
CA SER A 348 -6.13 15.14 0.82
C SER A 348 -6.75 15.78 2.07
N PRO A 349 -7.90 15.30 2.58
CA PRO A 349 -8.48 15.86 3.81
C PRO A 349 -7.61 15.51 5.02
N LYS A 350 -7.63 16.37 6.05
CA LYS A 350 -6.99 16.04 7.33
C LYS A 350 -7.78 14.95 8.04
N GLU A 351 -7.07 14.04 8.72
CA GLU A 351 -7.72 13.00 9.52
C GLU A 351 -8.68 13.61 10.55
N GLY A 352 -9.87 13.02 10.68
CA GLY A 352 -10.92 13.52 11.58
C GLY A 352 -11.59 14.84 11.15
N SER A 353 -11.23 15.42 9.99
CA SER A 353 -11.80 16.69 9.50
C SER A 353 -12.50 16.48 8.15
N PRO A 354 -13.83 16.29 8.12
CA PRO A 354 -14.56 16.08 6.88
C PRO A 354 -14.72 17.38 6.08
N TYR A 355 -14.37 17.36 4.79
CA TYR A 355 -14.56 18.47 3.86
C TYR A 355 -15.27 17.98 2.58
N PRO A 356 -16.11 18.80 1.94
CA PRO A 356 -16.57 18.51 0.58
C PRO A 356 -15.42 18.71 -0.42
N SER A 357 -15.43 17.94 -1.51
CA SER A 357 -14.48 18.15 -2.60
C SER A 357 -14.80 19.42 -3.37
N GLY A 358 -13.78 20.16 -3.78
CA GLY A 358 -13.97 21.37 -4.57
C GLY A 358 -12.83 22.35 -4.46
N LEU A 359 -12.97 23.45 -5.22
CA LEU A 359 -12.08 24.59 -5.16
C LEU A 359 -12.19 25.28 -3.79
N GLU A 360 -11.05 25.51 -3.16
CA GLU A 360 -10.98 26.04 -1.78
C GLU A 360 -10.34 27.42 -1.74
N HIS A 361 -9.21 27.59 -2.42
CA HIS A 361 -8.46 28.84 -2.41
C HIS A 361 -7.64 29.06 -3.69
N VAL A 362 -7.24 30.32 -3.87
CA VAL A 362 -6.25 30.80 -4.85
C VAL A 362 -5.17 31.55 -4.08
N GLU A 363 -3.94 31.49 -4.55
CA GLU A 363 -2.83 32.25 -3.99
C GLU A 363 -2.23 33.24 -4.99
N PHE A 364 -1.74 34.37 -4.48
CA PHE A 364 -1.09 35.42 -5.26
C PHE A 364 0.26 35.77 -4.68
N VAL A 365 1.22 36.03 -5.57
CA VAL A 365 2.55 36.53 -5.19
C VAL A 365 2.48 38.04 -5.02
N ILE A 366 2.95 38.54 -3.87
CA ILE A 366 3.14 39.96 -3.63
C ILE A 366 4.50 40.37 -4.24
N PRO A 367 4.53 41.36 -5.15
CA PRO A 367 5.80 41.91 -5.64
C PRO A 367 6.68 42.39 -4.49
N SER A 368 7.87 41.84 -4.37
CA SER A 368 8.80 42.07 -3.27
C SER A 368 10.25 41.90 -3.77
N PRO A 369 11.26 42.56 -3.16
CA PRO A 369 12.67 42.27 -3.42
C PRO A 369 13.16 40.94 -2.81
N CYS A 370 12.22 40.07 -2.41
CA CYS A 370 12.51 38.74 -1.90
C CYS A 370 13.25 37.92 -2.97
N HIS A 371 14.30 37.21 -2.54
CA HIS A 371 15.14 36.38 -3.42
C HIS A 371 15.36 34.97 -2.86
N SER A 372 14.68 34.64 -1.75
CA SER A 372 14.77 33.35 -1.08
C SER A 372 13.43 33.06 -0.43
N PRO A 373 12.92 31.82 -0.44
CA PRO A 373 11.69 31.46 0.26
C PRO A 373 11.91 31.24 1.77
N CYS A 374 13.15 31.30 2.26
CA CYS A 374 13.47 31.07 3.66
C CYS A 374 13.38 32.35 4.50
N SER A 375 12.64 32.28 5.61
CA SER A 375 12.42 33.40 6.52
C SER A 375 13.67 33.83 7.30
N SER A 376 14.73 33.00 7.35
CA SER A 376 16.02 33.37 7.92
C SER A 376 16.86 34.25 6.99
N GLU A 377 16.59 34.21 5.68
CA GLU A 377 17.35 34.93 4.65
C GLU A 377 16.65 36.22 4.20
N PHE A 378 15.32 36.27 4.34
CA PHE A 378 14.52 37.45 4.05
C PHE A 378 13.39 37.64 5.09
N PRO A 379 13.11 38.88 5.54
CA PRO A 379 12.11 39.16 6.60
C PRO A 379 10.67 39.05 6.07
N HIS A 380 10.23 37.83 5.77
CA HIS A 380 8.93 37.57 5.18
C HIS A 380 7.76 38.01 6.07
N SER A 381 7.80 37.64 7.35
CA SER A 381 6.73 37.95 8.31
C SER A 381 6.45 39.44 8.42
N GLU A 382 7.50 40.28 8.47
CA GLU A 382 7.38 41.74 8.52
C GLU A 382 6.83 42.32 7.22
N THR A 383 7.32 41.82 6.08
CA THR A 383 6.87 42.25 4.75
C THR A 383 5.38 41.92 4.54
N LEU A 384 4.95 40.72 4.92
CA LEU A 384 3.56 40.29 4.83
C LEU A 384 2.64 41.09 5.78
N LYS A 385 3.11 41.41 6.99
CA LYS A 385 2.39 42.28 7.93
C LYS A 385 2.24 43.69 7.38
N THR A 386 3.32 44.27 6.84
CA THR A 386 3.30 45.60 6.20
C THR A 386 2.31 45.63 5.03
N PHE A 387 2.29 44.58 4.21
CA PHE A 387 1.28 44.44 3.15
C PHE A 387 -0.15 44.41 3.73
N ALA A 388 -0.40 43.62 4.77
CA ALA A 388 -1.71 43.50 5.40
C ALA A 388 -2.19 44.82 6.07
N GLU A 389 -1.26 45.60 6.64
CA GLU A 389 -1.53 46.89 7.30
C GLU A 389 -2.03 47.97 6.33
N ASN A 390 -1.69 47.87 5.04
CA ASN A 390 -2.26 48.75 4.00
C ASN A 390 -3.79 48.56 3.84
N TYR A 391 -4.33 47.46 4.37
CA TYR A 391 -5.75 47.08 4.27
C TYR A 391 -6.37 46.88 5.66
N GLN A 392 -6.44 47.96 6.45
CA GLN A 392 -6.87 47.92 7.86
C GLN A 392 -8.30 47.40 8.09
N ASN A 393 -9.17 47.44 7.08
CA ASN A 393 -10.55 46.94 7.17
C ASN A 393 -10.69 45.44 6.86
N VAL A 394 -9.57 44.75 6.62
CA VAL A 394 -9.56 43.33 6.25
C VAL A 394 -9.25 42.47 7.47
N LYS A 395 -10.07 41.45 7.68
CA LYS A 395 -9.84 40.46 8.74
C LYS A 395 -8.82 39.42 8.28
N TRP A 396 -7.55 39.76 8.44
CA TRP A 396 -6.42 38.89 8.09
C TRP A 396 -6.25 37.71 9.07
N SER A 397 -5.76 36.60 8.54
CA SER A 397 -5.26 35.44 9.29
C SER A 397 -3.75 35.37 9.16
N TYR A 398 -3.06 35.47 10.30
CA TYR A 398 -1.59 35.41 10.42
C TYR A 398 -1.07 34.05 10.88
N LYS A 399 -1.89 32.99 10.84
CA LYS A 399 -1.52 31.66 11.36
C LYS A 399 -0.30 31.04 10.69
N ALA A 400 0.05 31.50 9.49
CA ALA A 400 1.12 30.96 8.67
C ALA A 400 2.31 31.91 8.50
N THR A 401 2.31 33.08 9.15
CA THR A 401 3.41 34.05 9.02
C THR A 401 4.70 33.61 9.71
N ASP A 402 4.61 32.61 10.58
CA ASP A 402 5.75 32.08 11.33
C ASP A 402 6.30 30.78 10.69
N LYS A 403 5.79 30.39 9.51
CA LYS A 403 6.39 29.30 8.73
C LYS A 403 7.81 29.69 8.34
N GLU A 404 8.73 28.75 8.44
CA GLU A 404 10.12 28.94 8.06
C GLU A 404 10.26 29.15 6.55
N VAL A 405 9.59 28.31 5.75
CA VAL A 405 9.60 28.35 4.29
C VAL A 405 8.25 28.87 3.76
N ASN A 406 8.34 29.81 2.82
CA ASN A 406 7.23 30.45 2.10
C ASN A 406 6.00 30.77 2.98
N PRO A 407 6.15 31.61 4.02
CA PRO A 407 5.03 32.02 4.85
C PRO A 407 3.97 32.81 4.07
N ASP A 408 2.73 32.78 4.59
CA ASP A 408 1.59 33.44 3.97
C ASP A 408 0.73 34.22 4.96
N VAL A 409 -0.01 35.21 4.44
CA VAL A 409 -1.19 35.79 5.09
C VAL A 409 -2.43 35.46 4.26
N SER A 410 -3.55 35.24 4.93
CA SER A 410 -4.78 34.82 4.25
C SER A 410 -6.01 35.59 4.68
N VAL A 411 -6.97 35.68 3.77
CA VAL A 411 -8.30 36.20 3.99
C VAL A 411 -9.33 35.13 3.62
N LYS A 412 -10.35 34.95 4.46
CA LYS A 412 -11.45 34.02 4.22
C LYS A 412 -12.73 34.79 4.00
N PHE A 413 -13.49 34.41 2.97
CA PHE A 413 -14.74 35.05 2.59
C PHE A 413 -15.94 34.30 3.17
N ASP A 414 -17.04 35.02 3.41
CA ASP A 414 -18.27 34.48 4.01
C ASP A 414 -18.91 33.35 3.19
N TRP A 415 -18.69 33.36 1.87
CA TRP A 415 -19.20 32.33 0.98
C TRP A 415 -18.36 31.04 0.98
N GLY A 416 -17.25 31.01 1.73
CA GLY A 416 -16.49 29.80 2.06
C GLY A 416 -15.08 29.73 1.48
N GLY A 417 -14.81 30.40 0.35
CA GLY A 417 -13.47 30.43 -0.25
C GLY A 417 -12.49 31.32 0.52
N SER A 418 -11.21 31.16 0.21
CA SER A 418 -10.14 32.00 0.77
C SER A 418 -9.12 32.39 -0.28
N CYS A 419 -8.38 33.45 0.00
CA CYS A 419 -7.22 33.89 -0.77
C CYS A 419 -6.02 33.93 0.16
N LYS A 420 -4.85 33.49 -0.32
CA LYS A 420 -3.58 33.65 0.40
C LYS A 420 -2.61 34.50 -0.40
N PHE A 421 -1.67 35.11 0.31
CA PHE A 421 -0.63 35.94 -0.27
C PHE A 421 0.71 35.57 0.35
N HIS A 422 1.70 35.37 -0.52
CA HIS A 422 3.07 35.01 -0.18
C HIS A 422 4.04 35.83 -1.05
N LEU A 423 5.35 35.74 -0.77
CA LEU A 423 6.36 36.58 -1.45
C LEU A 423 7.07 35.87 -2.60
N MET A 424 7.04 34.54 -2.62
CA MET A 424 7.71 33.69 -3.62
C MET A 424 6.66 32.76 -4.26
N ASP A 425 6.66 32.63 -5.59
CA ASP A 425 5.80 31.66 -6.28
C ASP A 425 6.15 30.22 -5.90
N LEU A 426 5.16 29.34 -5.96
CA LEU A 426 5.28 27.95 -5.53
C LEU A 426 6.26 27.17 -6.40
N GLU A 427 6.40 27.49 -7.69
CA GLU A 427 7.38 26.84 -8.56
C GLU A 427 8.82 27.17 -8.11
N SER A 428 9.13 28.44 -7.86
CA SER A 428 10.43 28.86 -7.31
C SER A 428 10.69 28.28 -5.91
N VAL A 429 9.65 28.12 -5.09
CA VAL A 429 9.77 27.47 -3.78
C VAL A 429 10.06 25.99 -3.94
N ILE A 430 9.40 25.29 -4.87
CA ILE A 430 9.68 23.89 -5.18
C ILE A 430 11.09 23.74 -5.75
N GLU A 431 11.52 24.62 -6.65
CA GLU A 431 12.89 24.64 -7.17
C GLU A 431 13.91 24.85 -6.06
N TRP A 432 13.67 25.84 -5.19
CA TRP A 432 14.50 26.07 -4.01
C TRP A 432 14.48 24.87 -3.06
N GLU A 433 13.33 24.25 -2.79
CA GLU A 433 13.23 23.02 -1.99
C GLU A 433 13.95 21.86 -2.68
N ILE A 434 13.98 21.78 -4.01
CA ILE A 434 14.78 20.76 -4.71
C ILE A 434 16.29 21.04 -4.56
N GLU A 435 16.68 22.31 -4.51
CA GLU A 435 18.07 22.78 -4.34
C GLU A 435 18.55 22.80 -2.87
N HIS A 436 17.62 22.96 -1.91
CA HIS A 436 17.85 23.26 -0.48
C HIS A 436 17.06 22.38 0.51
N GLU A 437 16.17 21.47 0.06
CA GLU A 437 16.10 20.18 0.75
C GLU A 437 17.54 19.73 0.86
N ASP A 438 17.89 19.06 1.95
CA ASP A 438 19.12 18.28 2.01
C ASP A 438 19.07 17.13 0.98
N ARG A 439 19.00 17.45 -0.32
CA ARG A 439 19.77 16.83 -1.36
C ARG A 439 21.19 17.39 -1.35
N VAL A 440 21.84 17.31 -0.20
CA VAL A 440 23.00 16.43 -0.19
C VAL A 440 22.46 15.03 -0.49
N THR A 441 22.13 14.79 -1.76
CA THR A 441 22.15 13.44 -2.29
C THR A 441 23.56 13.00 -1.95
N TRP A 442 23.68 12.06 -1.03
CA TRP A 442 24.95 11.43 -0.70
C TRP A 442 25.65 10.98 -2.00
N GLU A 443 24.92 10.87 -3.12
CA GLU A 443 25.40 10.71 -4.48
C GLU A 443 26.49 11.70 -4.92
N ASP A 444 26.53 12.97 -4.48
CA ASP A 444 27.66 13.86 -4.81
C ASP A 444 28.91 13.47 -4.01
N GLY A 445 28.77 13.19 -2.72
CA GLY A 445 29.87 12.66 -1.92
C GLY A 445 30.32 11.27 -2.37
N VAL A 446 29.39 10.41 -2.81
CA VAL A 446 29.67 9.09 -3.36
C VAL A 446 30.27 9.19 -4.76
N ARG A 447 29.87 10.17 -5.57
CA ARG A 447 30.54 10.48 -6.86
C ARG A 447 32.00 10.82 -6.60
N ASP A 448 32.26 11.74 -5.68
CA ASP A 448 33.64 12.17 -5.37
C ASP A 448 34.46 10.99 -4.85
N LEU A 449 33.88 10.19 -3.94
CA LEU A 449 34.48 8.96 -3.44
C LEU A 449 34.80 7.95 -4.55
N ILE A 450 33.89 7.74 -5.50
CA ILE A 450 34.11 6.83 -6.63
C ILE A 450 35.22 7.36 -7.55
N LEU A 451 35.26 8.68 -7.80
CA LEU A 451 36.27 9.29 -8.66
C LEU A 451 37.66 9.23 -8.00
N GLU A 452 37.75 9.51 -6.70
CA GLU A 452 38.98 9.37 -5.92
C GLU A 452 39.49 7.93 -5.93
N GLY A 453 38.63 6.96 -5.59
CA GLY A 453 39.00 5.54 -5.57
C GLY A 453 39.36 4.99 -6.95
N LYS A 454 38.71 5.48 -8.01
CA LYS A 454 39.06 5.16 -9.40
C LYS A 454 40.48 5.60 -9.74
N ASP A 455 40.90 6.79 -9.33
CA ASP A 455 42.21 7.32 -9.66
C ASP A 455 43.36 6.58 -8.94
N GLU A 456 43.05 5.85 -7.86
CA GLU A 456 44.00 4.95 -7.16
C GLU A 456 44.19 3.59 -7.86
N VAL A 457 43.31 3.23 -8.79
CA VAL A 457 43.29 1.91 -9.43
C VAL A 457 43.66 2.03 -10.91
N GLU A 458 44.79 1.45 -11.31
CA GLU A 458 45.27 1.52 -12.71
C GLU A 458 44.40 0.74 -13.71
N ARG A 459 43.61 -0.25 -13.25
CA ARG A 459 42.76 -1.09 -14.11
C ARG A 459 41.41 -0.43 -14.41
N LYS A 460 40.90 -0.63 -15.64
CA LYS A 460 39.56 -0.17 -16.07
C LYS A 460 38.68 -1.34 -16.53
N PRO A 461 37.38 -1.34 -16.22
CA PRO A 461 36.66 -0.30 -15.47
C PRO A 461 36.83 -0.44 -13.96
N TYR A 462 36.63 0.66 -13.23
CA TYR A 462 36.42 0.68 -11.79
C TYR A 462 35.00 0.19 -11.47
N LEU A 463 34.89 -0.92 -10.74
CA LEU A 463 33.61 -1.60 -10.51
C LEU A 463 32.99 -1.14 -9.19
N VAL A 464 31.82 -0.51 -9.27
CA VAL A 464 31.08 0.01 -8.12
C VAL A 464 29.86 -0.88 -7.87
N GLY A 465 29.75 -1.48 -6.69
CA GLY A 465 28.56 -2.22 -6.28
C GLY A 465 27.59 -1.33 -5.51
N LEU A 466 26.41 -1.02 -6.06
CA LEU A 466 25.36 -0.24 -5.40
C LEU A 466 24.21 -1.15 -4.97
N ALA A 467 24.20 -1.52 -3.68
CA ALA A 467 23.23 -2.44 -3.10
C ALA A 467 22.11 -1.72 -2.36
N GLY A 468 20.94 -2.36 -2.26
CA GLY A 468 19.85 -1.90 -1.41
C GLY A 468 18.59 -2.74 -1.61
N GLY A 469 17.67 -2.70 -0.63
CA GLY A 469 16.40 -3.42 -0.72
C GLY A 469 15.49 -2.91 -1.86
N PRO A 470 14.48 -3.68 -2.28
CA PRO A 470 13.50 -3.22 -3.25
C PRO A 470 12.77 -1.99 -2.71
N GLY A 471 12.56 -0.97 -3.55
CA GLY A 471 11.94 0.29 -3.15
C GLY A 471 12.87 1.31 -2.46
N SER A 472 14.16 0.98 -2.25
CA SER A 472 15.14 1.87 -1.59
C SER A 472 15.54 3.11 -2.40
N GLY A 473 15.28 3.11 -3.71
CA GLY A 473 15.70 4.16 -4.64
C GLY A 473 16.99 3.85 -5.43
N LYS A 474 17.58 2.66 -5.27
CA LYS A 474 18.87 2.28 -5.89
C LYS A 474 18.97 2.53 -7.40
N SER A 475 17.96 2.16 -8.18
CA SER A 475 17.98 2.36 -9.64
C SER A 475 17.86 3.84 -10.02
N THR A 476 17.27 4.68 -9.17
CA THR A 476 17.24 6.14 -9.34
C THR A 476 18.61 6.73 -9.02
N SER A 477 19.21 6.38 -7.88
CA SER A 477 20.54 6.86 -7.51
C SER A 477 21.62 6.39 -8.48
N ALA A 478 21.55 5.16 -8.99
CA ALA A 478 22.45 4.66 -10.03
C ALA A 478 22.41 5.54 -11.30
N LYS A 479 21.20 5.95 -11.74
CA LYS A 479 21.04 6.86 -12.89
C LYS A 479 21.60 8.25 -12.63
N ILE A 480 21.39 8.79 -11.41
CA ILE A 480 21.95 10.09 -11.00
C ILE A 480 23.47 10.03 -11.02
N LEU A 481 24.08 9.03 -10.37
CA LEU A 481 25.53 8.82 -10.39
C LEU A 481 26.04 8.68 -11.82
N ASN A 482 25.37 7.91 -12.66
CA ASN A 482 25.74 7.74 -14.07
C ASN A 482 25.68 9.05 -14.88
N SER A 483 24.75 9.95 -14.59
CA SER A 483 24.71 11.28 -15.22
C SER A 483 25.82 12.21 -14.73
N LYS A 484 26.31 12.00 -13.50
CA LYS A 484 27.31 12.86 -12.85
C LYS A 484 28.74 12.38 -13.06
N ILE A 485 28.95 11.07 -13.26
CA ILE A 485 30.27 10.45 -13.45
C ILE A 485 30.56 10.33 -14.95
N PRO A 486 31.60 10.98 -15.48
CA PRO A 486 31.95 10.90 -16.90
C PRO A 486 32.44 9.50 -17.27
N LYS A 487 32.11 9.06 -18.51
CA LYS A 487 32.43 7.72 -19.01
C LYS A 487 32.00 6.61 -18.03
N SER A 488 30.76 6.66 -17.55
CA SER A 488 30.19 5.60 -16.72
C SER A 488 29.04 4.88 -17.42
N MET A 489 28.75 3.65 -16.98
CA MET A 489 27.54 2.91 -17.33
C MET A 489 26.91 2.28 -16.09
N VAL A 490 25.59 2.03 -16.16
CA VAL A 490 24.85 1.26 -15.15
C VAL A 490 24.59 -0.15 -15.67
N LEU A 491 24.85 -1.15 -14.83
CA LEU A 491 24.52 -2.56 -15.07
C LEU A 491 23.57 -3.07 -13.97
N PRO A 492 22.26 -3.18 -14.26
CA PRO A 492 21.31 -3.77 -13.33
C PRO A 492 21.46 -5.29 -13.20
N ALA A 493 21.51 -5.80 -11.97
CA ALA A 493 21.52 -7.24 -11.70
C ALA A 493 20.21 -7.94 -12.08
N ASP A 494 19.13 -7.18 -12.29
CA ASP A 494 17.82 -7.71 -12.72
C ASP A 494 17.92 -8.45 -14.08
N GLY A 495 18.87 -8.09 -14.94
CA GLY A 495 19.12 -8.82 -16.20
C GLY A 495 19.56 -10.28 -16.01
N TYR A 496 19.97 -10.65 -14.79
CA TYR A 496 20.48 -11.97 -14.44
C TYR A 496 19.44 -12.87 -13.79
N HIS A 497 18.16 -12.52 -13.83
CA HIS A 497 17.11 -13.45 -13.47
C HIS A 497 17.19 -14.73 -14.33
N VAL A 498 16.92 -15.90 -13.76
CA VAL A 498 16.77 -17.15 -14.54
C VAL A 498 15.54 -17.03 -15.44
N LYS A 499 15.55 -17.34 -16.74
CA LYS A 499 14.34 -17.16 -17.58
C LYS A 499 13.12 -17.87 -17.03
N LEU A 500 11.93 -17.28 -17.22
CA LEU A 500 10.65 -17.87 -16.79
C LEU A 500 10.45 -19.29 -17.33
N SER A 501 10.91 -19.56 -18.55
CA SER A 501 10.87 -20.91 -19.16
C SER A 501 11.70 -21.95 -18.40
N ASP A 502 12.73 -21.50 -17.68
CA ASP A 502 13.74 -22.36 -17.06
C ASP A 502 13.47 -22.52 -15.55
N LEU A 503 12.53 -21.74 -15.00
CA LEU A 503 12.05 -21.92 -13.63
C LEU A 503 11.19 -23.19 -13.52
N LYS A 504 11.65 -24.12 -12.68
CA LYS A 504 11.08 -25.48 -12.60
C LYS A 504 9.81 -25.58 -11.76
N THR A 505 9.50 -24.58 -10.94
CA THR A 505 8.38 -24.60 -10.00
C THR A 505 7.63 -23.27 -10.02
N GLN A 506 6.32 -23.32 -9.76
CA GLN A 506 5.48 -22.13 -9.65
C GLN A 506 5.82 -21.30 -8.40
N ASP A 507 6.44 -21.90 -7.39
CA ASP A 507 7.00 -21.19 -6.23
C ASP A 507 8.14 -20.24 -6.64
N LEU A 508 9.08 -20.69 -7.48
CA LEU A 508 10.16 -19.83 -7.97
C LEU A 508 9.62 -18.68 -8.85
N VAL A 509 8.56 -18.95 -9.61
CA VAL A 509 7.84 -17.92 -10.39
C VAL A 509 7.16 -16.94 -9.45
N TYR A 510 6.52 -17.42 -8.38
CA TYR A 510 5.86 -16.57 -7.39
C TYR A 510 6.87 -15.72 -6.62
N ARG A 511 7.94 -16.32 -6.10
CA ARG A 511 9.01 -15.65 -5.33
C ARG A 511 10.03 -14.92 -6.22
N ARG A 512 9.70 -14.67 -7.49
CA ARG A 512 10.57 -13.94 -8.42
C ARG A 512 11.16 -12.69 -7.78
N GLY A 513 12.49 -12.58 -7.82
CA GLY A 513 13.25 -11.56 -7.09
C GLY A 513 13.95 -12.08 -5.83
N ALA A 514 13.67 -13.31 -5.39
CA ALA A 514 14.43 -14.00 -4.35
C ALA A 514 15.83 -14.43 -4.85
N PRO A 515 16.82 -14.63 -3.95
CA PRO A 515 18.21 -14.92 -4.33
C PRO A 515 18.37 -16.11 -5.28
N ASP A 516 17.59 -17.17 -5.08
CA ASP A 516 17.58 -18.43 -5.84
C ASP A 516 16.92 -18.31 -7.23
N THR A 517 16.40 -17.13 -7.58
CA THR A 517 15.75 -16.86 -8.87
C THR A 517 16.66 -16.17 -9.88
N PHE A 518 17.96 -16.04 -9.56
CA PHE A 518 18.99 -15.42 -10.41
C PHE A 518 20.07 -16.43 -10.82
N ASP A 519 20.62 -16.24 -12.01
CA ASP A 519 21.80 -16.95 -12.52
C ASP A 519 23.08 -16.25 -12.02
N VAL A 520 23.42 -16.53 -10.76
CA VAL A 520 24.57 -15.93 -10.06
C VAL A 520 25.90 -16.32 -10.72
N GLU A 521 25.99 -17.53 -11.28
CA GLU A 521 27.21 -17.98 -11.94
C GLU A 521 27.46 -17.21 -13.23
N ARG A 522 26.42 -16.97 -14.03
CA ARG A 522 26.52 -16.07 -15.18
C ARG A 522 26.91 -14.65 -14.76
N PHE A 523 26.28 -14.12 -13.70
CA PHE A 523 26.60 -12.80 -13.17
C PHE A 523 28.08 -12.66 -12.77
N LYS A 524 28.61 -13.65 -12.04
CA LYS A 524 30.03 -13.73 -11.66
C LYS A 524 30.95 -13.74 -12.89
N ASN A 525 30.63 -14.57 -13.89
CA ASN A 525 31.44 -14.65 -15.10
C ASN A 525 31.49 -13.31 -15.86
N ASP A 526 30.36 -12.62 -15.97
CA ASP A 526 30.27 -11.32 -16.63
C ASP A 526 30.99 -10.22 -15.84
N LEU A 527 30.87 -10.21 -14.51
CA LEU A 527 31.65 -9.29 -13.66
C LEU A 527 33.15 -9.55 -13.76
N ALA A 528 33.58 -10.81 -13.80
CA ALA A 528 34.98 -11.17 -13.97
C ALA A 528 35.50 -10.73 -15.36
N ALA A 529 34.68 -10.87 -16.41
CA ALA A 529 35.02 -10.39 -17.74
C ALA A 529 35.18 -8.86 -17.76
N LEU A 530 34.25 -8.12 -17.14
CA LEU A 530 34.36 -6.66 -16.97
C LEU A 530 35.61 -6.28 -16.20
N LYS A 531 35.88 -6.91 -15.05
CA LYS A 531 37.04 -6.62 -14.19
C LYS A 531 38.38 -6.74 -14.93
N ASN A 532 38.44 -7.65 -15.91
CA ASN A 532 39.62 -7.88 -16.75
C ASN A 532 39.67 -6.99 -18.02
N GLY A 533 38.80 -5.99 -18.13
CA GLY A 533 38.75 -5.07 -19.27
C GLY A 533 38.17 -5.68 -20.55
N GLY A 534 37.46 -6.81 -20.43
CA GLY A 534 36.83 -7.49 -21.56
C GLY A 534 35.67 -6.69 -22.15
N GLY A 535 35.60 -6.60 -23.48
CA GLY A 535 34.41 -6.13 -24.18
C GLY A 535 33.25 -7.11 -24.01
N GLY A 536 32.03 -6.63 -23.82
CA GLY A 536 30.88 -7.49 -23.55
C GLY A 536 29.53 -6.80 -23.77
N SER A 537 28.52 -7.64 -23.99
CA SER A 537 27.11 -7.26 -24.08
C SER A 537 26.37 -8.03 -22.99
N PHE A 538 25.68 -7.32 -22.12
CA PHE A 538 25.09 -7.83 -20.88
C PHE A 538 23.56 -7.78 -20.94
N PRO A 539 22.87 -8.68 -20.20
CA PRO A 539 21.43 -8.80 -20.30
C PRO A 539 20.72 -7.63 -19.64
N GLY A 540 19.57 -7.24 -20.20
CA GLY A 540 18.61 -6.34 -19.59
C GLY A 540 17.42 -7.11 -19.01
N PHE A 541 16.48 -6.40 -18.39
CA PHE A 541 15.26 -6.97 -17.84
C PHE A 541 14.03 -6.22 -18.33
N ASP A 542 13.06 -6.96 -18.90
CA ASP A 542 11.79 -6.39 -19.34
C ASP A 542 10.78 -6.52 -18.20
N HIS A 543 10.58 -5.44 -17.44
CA HIS A 543 9.63 -5.43 -16.32
C HIS A 543 8.16 -5.63 -16.74
N ALA A 544 7.79 -5.40 -18.00
CA ALA A 544 6.44 -5.65 -18.48
C ALA A 544 6.21 -7.15 -18.74
N LYS A 545 7.25 -7.86 -19.19
CA LYS A 545 7.22 -9.33 -19.39
C LYS A 545 7.64 -10.13 -18.16
N GLY A 546 8.41 -9.52 -17.25
CA GLY A 546 8.99 -10.18 -16.09
C GLY A 546 10.14 -11.14 -16.43
N ASP A 547 10.84 -10.92 -17.55
CA ASP A 547 11.86 -11.84 -18.07
C ASP A 547 13.10 -11.08 -18.58
N PRO A 548 14.31 -11.65 -18.49
CA PRO A 548 15.52 -11.02 -19.00
C PRO A 548 15.62 -11.17 -20.52
N PHE A 549 16.40 -10.29 -21.12
CA PHE A 549 16.72 -10.35 -22.54
C PHE A 549 18.18 -9.98 -22.79
N GLU A 550 18.75 -10.47 -23.90
CA GLU A 550 20.18 -10.33 -24.16
C GLU A 550 20.54 -8.98 -24.78
N GLY A 551 21.69 -8.46 -24.36
CA GLY A 551 22.41 -7.38 -25.04
C GLY A 551 21.84 -5.97 -24.92
N GLU A 552 21.19 -5.66 -23.80
CA GLU A 552 20.73 -4.31 -23.48
C GLU A 552 21.88 -3.37 -23.13
N HIS A 553 22.84 -3.86 -22.35
CA HIS A 553 23.94 -3.05 -21.83
C HIS A 553 25.23 -3.44 -22.56
N VAL A 554 25.82 -2.50 -23.28
CA VAL A 554 27.06 -2.74 -24.04
C VAL A 554 28.19 -1.93 -23.41
N TYR A 555 29.25 -2.61 -22.99
CA TYR A 555 30.46 -1.95 -22.48
C TYR A 555 31.29 -1.40 -23.64
N LYS A 556 31.55 -0.08 -23.61
CA LYS A 556 32.25 0.71 -24.62
C LYS A 556 33.50 1.39 -24.01
N ASN A 557 34.22 0.68 -23.15
CA ASN A 557 35.41 1.18 -22.44
C ASN A 557 35.08 2.36 -21.52
N GLU A 558 33.94 2.28 -20.84
CA GLU A 558 33.63 3.12 -19.69
C GLU A 558 34.72 2.99 -18.64
N ASP A 559 35.01 4.08 -17.95
CA ASP A 559 35.99 4.09 -16.89
C ASP A 559 35.40 3.57 -15.57
N VAL A 560 34.09 3.70 -15.39
CA VAL A 560 33.35 3.28 -14.19
C VAL A 560 32.14 2.47 -14.63
N VAL A 561 31.92 1.33 -13.97
CA VAL A 561 30.70 0.53 -14.15
C VAL A 561 30.00 0.42 -12.81
N ILE A 562 28.79 0.99 -12.73
CA ILE A 562 27.94 0.97 -11.55
C ILE A 562 26.99 -0.20 -11.66
N VAL A 563 27.22 -1.23 -10.87
CA VAL A 563 26.39 -2.42 -10.82
C VAL A 563 25.38 -2.26 -9.70
N GLU A 564 24.08 -2.27 -10.02
CA GLU A 564 23.02 -2.10 -9.02
C GLU A 564 22.20 -3.37 -8.82
N GLY A 565 21.87 -3.73 -7.58
CA GLY A 565 21.16 -4.97 -7.29
C GLY A 565 20.79 -5.17 -5.82
N LEU A 566 19.94 -6.16 -5.55
CA LEU A 566 19.51 -6.48 -4.19
C LEU A 566 20.61 -7.20 -3.39
N TYR A 567 21.27 -8.19 -4.02
CA TYR A 567 22.07 -9.20 -3.32
C TYR A 567 23.59 -9.07 -3.56
N LEU A 568 24.06 -7.92 -4.04
CA LEU A 568 25.49 -7.71 -4.32
C LEU A 568 26.39 -7.89 -3.07
N LEU A 569 25.81 -7.70 -1.89
CA LEU A 569 26.48 -7.87 -0.59
C LEU A 569 25.95 -9.06 0.22
N SER A 570 25.23 -9.98 -0.44
CA SER A 570 24.76 -11.22 0.19
C SER A 570 25.90 -12.23 0.29
N GLU A 571 25.99 -12.90 1.43
CA GLU A 571 26.88 -14.07 1.61
C GLU A 571 26.55 -15.20 0.63
N GLU A 572 25.28 -15.32 0.21
CA GLU A 572 24.85 -16.35 -0.74
C GLU A 572 25.37 -16.09 -2.16
N TRP A 573 25.39 -14.83 -2.59
CA TRP A 573 25.91 -14.49 -3.90
C TRP A 573 27.45 -14.47 -3.91
N ASP A 574 28.08 -14.05 -2.80
CA ASP A 574 29.53 -14.05 -2.64
C ASP A 574 30.25 -13.34 -3.80
N VAL A 575 29.84 -12.09 -4.07
CA VAL A 575 30.36 -11.26 -5.18
C VAL A 575 30.98 -9.95 -4.70
N LYS A 576 30.97 -9.67 -3.38
CA LYS A 576 31.45 -8.39 -2.81
C LYS A 576 32.89 -8.08 -3.23
N GLU A 577 33.77 -9.07 -3.19
CA GLU A 577 35.21 -8.93 -3.54
C GLU A 577 35.46 -8.72 -5.05
N MET A 578 34.42 -8.81 -5.88
CA MET A 578 34.51 -8.49 -7.31
C MET A 578 34.50 -6.99 -7.56
N PHE A 579 33.90 -6.20 -6.66
CA PHE A 579 33.85 -4.74 -6.75
C PHE A 579 35.11 -4.09 -6.18
N ASP A 580 35.41 -2.89 -6.66
CA ASP A 580 36.45 -2.02 -6.10
C ASP A 580 35.94 -1.24 -4.88
N VAL A 581 34.66 -0.85 -4.92
CA VAL A 581 33.97 -0.23 -3.79
C VAL A 581 32.50 -0.64 -3.79
N THR A 582 31.95 -0.79 -2.59
CA THR A 582 30.55 -1.13 -2.38
C THR A 582 29.83 -0.09 -1.53
N ILE A 583 28.66 0.33 -2.00
CA ILE A 583 27.79 1.27 -1.33
C ILE A 583 26.44 0.59 -1.06
N PHE A 584 25.96 0.66 0.17
CA PHE A 584 24.62 0.19 0.54
C PHE A 584 23.70 1.36 0.84
N ILE A 585 22.56 1.41 0.14
CA ILE A 585 21.50 2.39 0.38
C ILE A 585 20.57 1.87 1.48
N ASP A 586 20.73 2.45 2.66
CA ASP A 586 19.95 2.18 3.86
C ASP A 586 18.61 2.92 3.80
N ALA A 587 17.53 2.16 3.78
CA ALA A 587 16.17 2.70 3.74
C ALA A 587 15.28 1.91 4.71
N ASP A 588 14.31 2.60 5.31
CA ASP A 588 13.30 1.95 6.14
C ASP A 588 12.49 0.96 5.30
N ILE A 589 12.48 -0.31 5.70
CA ILE A 589 11.84 -1.41 4.96
C ILE A 589 10.34 -1.17 4.84
N ASP A 590 9.68 -0.70 5.90
CA ASP A 590 8.24 -0.47 5.88
C ASP A 590 7.87 0.65 4.89
N LYS A 591 8.62 1.75 4.89
CA LYS A 591 8.47 2.81 3.88
C LYS A 591 8.74 2.30 2.46
N CYS A 592 9.71 1.43 2.28
CA CYS A 592 9.99 0.80 0.98
C CYS A 592 8.80 -0.06 0.53
N MET A 593 8.23 -0.87 1.43
CA MET A 593 7.08 -1.72 1.12
C MET A 593 5.85 -0.89 0.76
N GLU A 594 5.55 0.18 1.50
CA GLU A 594 4.41 1.06 1.17
C GLU A 594 4.60 1.72 -0.20
N ARG A 595 5.83 2.15 -0.54
CA ARG A 595 6.15 2.63 -1.90
C ARG A 595 5.95 1.57 -2.96
N LEU A 596 6.38 0.33 -2.71
CA LEU A 596 6.20 -0.78 -3.64
C LEU A 596 4.72 -1.14 -3.83
N LYS A 597 3.92 -1.15 -2.76
CA LYS A 597 2.46 -1.37 -2.83
C LYS A 597 1.79 -0.36 -3.74
N ILE A 598 2.20 0.91 -3.70
CA ILE A 598 1.66 1.94 -4.60
C ILE A 598 2.20 1.76 -6.02
N ARG A 599 3.52 1.61 -6.18
CA ARG A 599 4.18 1.50 -7.49
C ARG A 599 3.71 0.28 -8.27
N ASN A 600 3.51 -0.86 -7.61
CA ASN A 600 3.21 -2.12 -8.28
C ASN A 600 1.73 -2.23 -8.69
N LYS A 601 0.83 -1.32 -8.26
CA LYS A 601 -0.61 -1.28 -8.66
C LYS A 601 -0.84 -1.18 -10.17
N VAL A 602 0.16 -0.74 -10.93
CA VAL A 602 0.07 -0.61 -12.39
C VAL A 602 0.58 -1.85 -13.13
N ILE A 603 1.05 -2.89 -12.44
CA ILE A 603 1.54 -4.12 -13.08
C ILE A 603 0.33 -4.88 -13.66
N PRO A 604 0.28 -5.09 -15.00
CA PRO A 604 -0.81 -5.82 -15.62
C PRO A 604 -0.89 -7.26 -15.12
N GLY A 605 -2.12 -7.75 -14.87
CA GLY A 605 -2.37 -9.15 -14.51
C GLY A 605 -2.37 -9.47 -13.01
N TYR A 606 -2.24 -8.46 -12.14
CA TYR A 606 -2.39 -8.61 -10.69
C TYR A 606 -3.49 -7.71 -10.14
N THR A 607 -4.23 -8.19 -9.14
CA THR A 607 -5.15 -7.35 -8.35
C THR A 607 -4.39 -6.53 -7.29
N GLU A 608 -5.03 -5.50 -6.75
CA GLU A 608 -4.44 -4.68 -5.68
C GLU A 608 -4.11 -5.53 -4.45
N GLU A 609 -4.99 -6.46 -4.08
CA GLU A 609 -4.78 -7.37 -2.96
C GLU A 609 -3.62 -8.34 -3.22
N GLU A 610 -3.49 -8.86 -4.45
CA GLU A 610 -2.38 -9.72 -4.85
C GLU A 610 -1.04 -8.98 -4.81
N ILE A 611 -1.03 -7.70 -5.19
CA ILE A 611 0.16 -6.85 -5.11
C ILE A 611 0.54 -6.57 -3.67
N ILE A 612 -0.42 -6.19 -2.82
CA ILE A 612 -0.15 -5.94 -1.39
C ILE A 612 0.41 -7.19 -0.76
N ARG A 613 -0.24 -8.34 -0.99
CA ARG A 613 0.21 -9.63 -0.49
C ARG A 613 1.61 -9.99 -1.00
N ARG A 614 1.87 -9.85 -2.30
CA ARG A 614 3.19 -10.12 -2.89
C ARG A 614 4.25 -9.22 -2.26
N VAL A 615 3.96 -7.94 -2.05
CA VAL A 615 4.91 -7.02 -1.44
C VAL A 615 5.21 -7.44 0.00
N ASP A 616 4.19 -7.79 0.79
CA ASP A 616 4.36 -8.18 2.19
C ASP A 616 5.00 -9.58 2.35
N GLU A 617 4.74 -10.52 1.45
CA GLU A 617 5.20 -11.91 1.55
C GLU A 617 6.52 -12.18 0.79
N VAL A 618 6.80 -11.46 -0.29
CA VAL A 618 7.97 -11.68 -1.17
C VAL A 618 8.93 -10.50 -1.11
N ASP A 619 8.48 -9.29 -1.48
CA ASP A 619 9.39 -8.14 -1.59
C ASP A 619 9.98 -7.74 -0.22
N ARG A 620 9.21 -7.90 0.86
CA ARG A 620 9.68 -7.67 2.23
C ARG A 620 10.80 -8.64 2.62
N VAL A 621 10.64 -9.93 2.33
CA VAL A 621 11.66 -10.95 2.61
C VAL A 621 12.93 -10.66 1.80
N ASN A 622 12.77 -10.26 0.54
CA ASN A 622 13.89 -9.82 -0.31
C ASN A 622 14.57 -8.58 0.28
N ALA A 623 13.80 -7.62 0.81
CA ALA A 623 14.33 -6.42 1.46
C ALA A 623 15.12 -6.75 2.73
N GLU A 624 14.58 -7.62 3.59
CA GLU A 624 15.25 -8.07 4.81
C GLU A 624 16.55 -8.82 4.48
N THR A 625 16.51 -9.70 3.47
CA THR A 625 17.67 -10.46 2.97
C THR A 625 18.75 -9.52 2.42
N ALA A 626 18.38 -8.57 1.56
CA ALA A 626 19.32 -7.55 1.06
C ALA A 626 19.90 -6.71 2.20
N THR A 627 19.08 -6.31 3.17
CA THR A 627 19.49 -5.49 4.33
C THR A 627 20.46 -6.21 5.25
N ALA A 628 20.39 -7.54 5.36
CA ALA A 628 21.37 -8.32 6.10
C ALA A 628 22.81 -8.14 5.54
N GLY A 629 22.94 -7.89 4.24
CA GLY A 629 24.20 -7.62 3.55
C GLY A 629 24.82 -6.25 3.84
N LYS A 630 24.06 -5.31 4.39
CA LYS A 630 24.50 -3.94 4.72
C LYS A 630 25.81 -3.89 5.51
N ARG A 631 26.02 -4.84 6.41
CA ARG A 631 27.22 -4.93 7.26
C ARG A 631 28.53 -5.18 6.49
N PHE A 632 28.43 -5.60 5.23
CA PHE A 632 29.58 -5.89 4.37
C PHE A 632 29.91 -4.75 3.41
N ALA A 633 29.11 -3.68 3.41
CA ALA A 633 29.34 -2.51 2.56
C ALA A 633 30.56 -1.72 3.05
N ASP A 634 31.36 -1.21 2.12
CA ASP A 634 32.44 -0.28 2.44
C ASP A 634 31.85 1.06 2.89
N HIS A 635 30.75 1.49 2.26
CA HIS A 635 30.01 2.70 2.61
C HIS A 635 28.52 2.44 2.74
N VAL A 636 27.90 3.08 3.74
CA VAL A 636 26.45 3.06 3.94
C VAL A 636 25.93 4.47 3.85
N VAL A 637 24.91 4.66 3.02
CA VAL A 637 24.25 5.95 2.79
C VAL A 637 22.78 5.83 3.12
N LYS A 638 22.18 6.87 3.71
CA LYS A 638 20.75 6.86 4.00
C LYS A 638 19.97 7.32 2.77
N SER A 639 18.95 6.56 2.39
CA SER A 639 18.07 6.95 1.28
C SER A 639 17.43 8.31 1.56
N GLY A 640 17.62 9.26 0.64
CA GLY A 640 16.99 10.59 0.69
C GLY A 640 15.51 10.57 0.31
N ALA A 641 14.99 9.43 -0.15
CA ALA A 641 13.57 9.25 -0.42
C ALA A 641 12.84 8.93 0.91
N VAL A 642 12.53 9.99 1.68
CA VAL A 642 11.86 9.94 2.99
C VAL A 642 10.35 10.16 2.87
#